data_AF-A0A9Q1LDI5-F1
#
_entry.id   AF-A0A9Q1LDI5-F1
#
_cell.length_a   1.000
_cell.length_b   1.000
_cell.length_c   1.000
_cell.angle_alpha   90.00
_cell.angle_beta   90.00
_cell.angle_gamma   90.00
#
_symmetry.space_group_name_H-M   'P 1'
#
loop_
_entity.id
_entity.type
_entity.pdbx_description
1 polymer ?
#
loop_
_entity_poly.entity_id
_entity_poly.type
_entity_poly.pdbx_seq_one_letter_code
_entity_poly.pdbx_strand_id
1 'polypeptide(L)'
;MEQPRTAEIEQPTTSIDDSFHKQPFIIGVAGGAASGKTTVCDLIIEQLRDQRVVLVNQDSFYHTLTPEELTKVHEYNFDHPDAFDTEKLLRVVEKLKQGQAVDIPKYNFKSYKNDVFPLRRVNPSDVIILEGILIFHDPRVRDLMNMKIFVDTDADVRLARRIRRDTAEKGRDIGMVLDQYSKFVKAAFDDFILPTKKYADVIIPRGGDNHVAIDLIVQHIRTKLGQHDLCKIYPNLYVIQSTFQIRGMHTLIRDAHTTKHDFVFYADRLIRLVVEHGLGHLPFTEKQVLTPTGSVYSGVDFCKRLCGVSVIRSGESMENALRACCKGIKIGKILIHREGDNGQQLIYEKLPLDIAERHVLLLDPILGTGNSAVQAISLLLKKGVPESNILFLNLISAPQGVHVVCKRFPRIKIVTSEIEIGLNDDFRVIPGMEELIKNAKYIATPGKGILAADESTGTIGKRLSSINVDNIEANRQALRELLFTSPNALTYLSGVILFEETLYQKTTDGKPFVEVLQENNVVPGIKVDKGIVELAGTKGETTTQGFDSLGARCAQYYKAGARFAKWRAVLKIGPTEPSELSIQQNAQGLARYAIICQENGLVPIVEPEILTDGNHDIKKCAAATETVLAAVYRALNDHHVLLEGTLLKPNMVTPGSDSPKVAAEVIAEYTVTALRRTVPPAVPGIVFLSGGQSEEEATVNLNAMNKLEVLKPWTLSFSFGRALQQSTLKTWGGKIENVGKAQEAFLTRCKANSDATLGKYAGGSASGAASESLFVSGYKY
;
A
#
# COMPACT_ATOMS: atom_id res chain seq x y z
N MET A 1 29.42 -56.86 16.17
CA MET A 1 29.17 -56.13 14.92
C MET A 1 27.82 -55.48 15.06
N GLU A 2 27.79 -54.30 15.67
CA GLU A 2 26.60 -53.46 15.81
C GLU A 2 26.67 -52.37 14.74
N GLN A 3 25.62 -52.23 13.94
CA GLN A 3 25.46 -51.14 12.98
C GLN A 3 24.70 -49.97 13.64
N PRO A 4 25.06 -48.71 13.32
CA PRO A 4 24.68 -47.55 14.13
C PRO A 4 23.29 -47.00 13.78
N ARG A 5 22.59 -46.52 14.82
CA ARG A 5 21.37 -45.70 14.73
C ARG A 5 21.74 -44.29 14.22
N THR A 6 21.24 -43.90 13.05
CA THR A 6 21.17 -42.49 12.65
C THR A 6 19.88 -41.89 13.18
N ALA A 7 20.02 -40.89 14.05
CA ALA A 7 18.94 -40.06 14.54
C ALA A 7 18.46 -39.11 13.43
N GLU A 8 17.19 -39.19 13.07
CA GLU A 8 16.53 -38.19 12.23
C GLU A 8 16.42 -36.87 13.00
N ILE A 9 17.02 -35.83 12.44
CA ILE A 9 16.88 -34.45 12.91
C ILE A 9 15.59 -33.92 12.30
N GLU A 10 14.54 -33.76 13.11
CA GLU A 10 13.31 -33.07 12.71
C GLU A 10 13.66 -31.65 12.23
N GLN A 11 13.38 -31.39 10.94
CA GLN A 11 13.36 -30.05 10.38
C GLN A 11 12.10 -29.33 10.91
N PRO A 12 12.19 -28.10 11.41
CA PRO A 12 11.01 -27.36 11.83
C PRO A 12 10.23 -26.93 10.58
N THR A 13 9.13 -27.64 10.32
CA THR A 13 8.10 -27.28 9.37
C THR A 13 7.48 -25.94 9.79
N THR A 14 7.80 -24.87 9.06
CA THR A 14 7.07 -23.60 9.15
C THR A 14 5.90 -23.64 8.17
N SER A 15 4.88 -24.43 8.50
CA SER A 15 3.54 -24.22 7.95
C SER A 15 2.96 -22.97 8.61
N ILE A 16 3.14 -21.81 7.98
CA ILE A 16 2.42 -20.58 8.34
C ILE A 16 1.39 -20.36 7.24
N ASP A 17 0.31 -21.14 7.33
CA ASP A 17 -0.96 -20.81 6.70
C ASP A 17 -1.84 -20.27 7.83
N ASP A 18 -1.60 -19.02 8.21
CA ASP A 18 -2.52 -18.22 9.01
C ASP A 18 -2.65 -16.89 8.27
N SER A 19 -3.76 -16.72 7.56
CA SER A 19 -4.15 -15.47 6.95
C SER A 19 -4.37 -14.43 8.05
N PHE A 20 -3.35 -13.63 8.35
CA PHE A 20 -3.42 -12.57 9.36
C PHE A 20 -4.33 -11.44 8.89
N HIS A 21 -5.61 -11.54 9.23
CA HIS A 21 -6.58 -10.45 9.06
C HIS A 21 -6.23 -9.29 10.00
N LYS A 22 -6.13 -8.08 9.44
CA LYS A 22 -5.94 -6.83 10.18
C LYS A 22 -7.06 -6.67 11.21
N GLN A 23 -6.76 -6.78 12.51
CA GLN A 23 -7.77 -6.64 13.55
C GLN A 23 -8.17 -5.16 13.71
N PRO A 24 -9.48 -4.85 13.71
CA PRO A 24 -9.97 -3.49 13.83
C PRO A 24 -9.78 -2.92 15.24
N PHE A 25 -9.62 -1.60 15.33
CA PHE A 25 -9.57 -0.89 16.60
C PHE A 25 -11.00 -0.59 17.09
N ILE A 26 -11.42 -1.26 18.17
CA ILE A 26 -12.78 -1.20 18.70
C ILE A 26 -12.87 -0.19 19.83
N ILE A 27 -13.74 0.80 19.69
CA ILE A 27 -13.98 1.88 20.67
C ILE A 27 -15.39 1.71 21.22
N GLY A 28 -15.53 1.53 22.52
CA GLY A 28 -16.84 1.57 23.18
C GLY A 28 -17.16 2.98 23.69
N VAL A 29 -18.33 3.52 23.36
CA VAL A 29 -18.83 4.81 23.87
C VAL A 29 -20.12 4.60 24.67
N ALA A 30 -20.02 4.71 25.99
CA ALA A 30 -21.13 4.51 26.93
C ALA A 30 -21.52 5.80 27.67
N GLY A 31 -22.65 5.76 28.39
CA GLY A 31 -23.17 6.91 29.13
C GLY A 31 -24.70 6.97 29.12
N GLY A 32 -25.27 7.79 30.00
CA GLY A 32 -26.72 7.88 30.19
C GLY A 32 -27.50 8.28 28.93
N ALA A 33 -28.79 7.95 28.88
CA ALA A 33 -29.67 8.44 27.82
C ALA A 33 -29.58 9.98 27.72
N ALA A 34 -29.48 10.51 26.48
CA ALA A 34 -29.32 11.93 26.19
C ALA A 34 -28.05 12.63 26.75
N SER A 35 -26.99 11.88 27.10
CA SER A 35 -25.69 12.46 27.50
C SER A 35 -24.88 13.06 26.34
N GLY A 36 -25.23 12.76 25.09
CA GLY A 36 -24.49 13.24 23.91
C GLY A 36 -23.47 12.24 23.35
N LYS A 37 -23.60 10.94 23.65
CA LYS A 37 -22.78 9.85 23.05
C LYS A 37 -22.76 9.92 21.53
N THR A 38 -23.93 9.95 20.90
CA THR A 38 -24.07 10.01 19.44
C THR A 38 -23.32 11.22 18.87
N THR A 39 -23.46 12.40 19.49
CA THR A 39 -22.72 13.60 19.11
C THR A 39 -21.21 13.44 19.23
N VAL A 40 -20.71 12.80 20.31
CA VAL A 40 -19.28 12.49 20.45
C VAL A 40 -18.82 11.54 19.35
N CYS A 41 -19.58 10.48 19.06
CA CYS A 41 -19.27 9.54 17.99
C CYS A 41 -19.23 10.22 16.61
N ASP A 42 -20.23 11.05 16.30
CA ASP A 42 -20.32 11.78 15.04
C ASP A 42 -19.13 12.74 14.87
N LEU A 43 -18.75 13.47 15.91
CA LEU A 43 -17.58 14.36 15.89
C LEU A 43 -16.27 13.59 15.72
N ILE A 44 -16.12 12.42 16.35
CA ILE A 44 -14.96 11.55 16.14
C ILE A 44 -14.91 11.07 14.68
N ILE A 45 -16.03 10.63 14.12
CA ILE A 45 -16.14 10.16 12.73
C ILE A 45 -15.82 11.30 11.75
N GLU A 46 -16.42 12.48 11.95
CA GLU A 46 -16.23 13.67 11.11
C GLU A 46 -14.77 14.13 11.11
N GLN A 47 -14.13 14.19 12.29
CA GLN A 47 -12.73 14.61 12.39
C GLN A 47 -11.77 13.55 11.84
N LEU A 48 -12.12 12.27 11.86
CA LEU A 48 -11.29 11.23 11.23
C LEU A 48 -11.31 11.31 9.69
N ARG A 49 -12.37 11.87 9.06
CA ARG A 49 -12.50 12.07 7.59
C ARG A 49 -12.16 10.83 6.74
N ASP A 50 -12.25 9.66 7.33
CA ASP A 50 -11.76 8.40 6.75
C ASP A 50 -12.96 7.48 6.46
N GLN A 51 -13.01 6.87 5.28
CA GLN A 51 -14.06 5.91 4.89
C GLN A 51 -13.97 4.56 5.64
N ARG A 52 -13.07 4.46 6.65
CA ARG A 52 -12.72 3.24 7.38
C ARG A 52 -13.15 3.25 8.85
N VAL A 53 -14.18 3.99 9.22
CA VAL A 53 -14.84 3.90 10.55
C VAL A 53 -16.27 3.39 10.39
N VAL A 54 -16.67 2.43 11.24
CA VAL A 54 -18.07 1.98 11.31
C VAL A 54 -18.66 2.12 12.70
N LEU A 55 -19.88 2.66 12.76
CA LEU A 55 -20.66 2.81 14.00
C LEU A 55 -21.65 1.65 14.14
N VAL A 56 -21.57 0.90 15.24
CA VAL A 56 -22.52 -0.12 15.67
C VAL A 56 -23.26 0.42 16.89
N ASN A 57 -24.58 0.56 16.80
CA ASN A 57 -25.41 1.09 17.89
C ASN A 57 -26.12 -0.06 18.62
N GLN A 58 -26.08 -0.05 19.96
CA GLN A 58 -26.69 -1.05 20.83
C GLN A 58 -28.22 -1.14 20.65
N ASP A 59 -28.90 -0.05 20.28
CA ASP A 59 -30.34 0.00 20.04
C ASP A 59 -30.78 -0.93 18.91
N SER A 60 -29.89 -1.30 17.97
CA SER A 60 -30.19 -2.33 16.97
C SER A 60 -30.44 -3.73 17.56
N PHE A 61 -30.10 -3.94 18.82
CA PHE A 61 -30.13 -5.24 19.48
C PHE A 61 -31.22 -5.37 20.54
N TYR A 62 -32.21 -4.46 20.57
CA TYR A 62 -33.41 -4.67 21.39
C TYR A 62 -34.16 -5.95 20.99
N HIS A 63 -34.71 -6.66 21.99
CA HIS A 63 -35.65 -7.74 21.76
C HIS A 63 -36.96 -7.20 21.14
N THR A 64 -37.62 -8.04 20.34
CA THR A 64 -38.97 -7.73 19.83
C THR A 64 -39.97 -7.96 20.95
N LEU A 65 -40.84 -6.98 21.21
CA LEU A 65 -41.85 -7.12 22.25
C LEU A 65 -42.88 -8.19 21.88
N THR A 66 -43.27 -8.98 22.86
CA THR A 66 -44.37 -9.94 22.75
C THR A 66 -45.72 -9.22 22.62
N PRO A 67 -46.78 -9.90 22.12
CA PRO A 67 -48.12 -9.32 22.06
C PRO A 67 -48.63 -8.81 23.43
N GLU A 68 -48.24 -9.48 24.51
CA GLU A 68 -48.61 -9.10 25.88
C GLU A 68 -47.89 -7.81 26.31
N GLU A 69 -46.58 -7.71 26.09
CA GLU A 69 -45.80 -6.50 26.37
C GLU A 69 -46.22 -5.31 25.50
N LEU A 70 -46.67 -5.55 24.26
CA LEU A 70 -47.23 -4.54 23.38
C LEU A 70 -48.52 -3.89 23.93
N THR A 71 -49.29 -4.61 24.75
CA THR A 71 -50.45 -4.01 25.43
C THR A 71 -50.05 -3.11 26.60
N LYS A 72 -48.85 -3.30 27.16
CA LYS A 72 -48.32 -2.60 28.35
C LYS A 72 -46.96 -1.95 28.10
N VAL A 73 -46.73 -1.41 26.89
CA VAL A 73 -45.42 -0.85 26.50
C VAL A 73 -44.92 0.24 27.45
N HIS A 74 -45.85 1.01 28.01
CA HIS A 74 -45.57 2.08 28.98
C HIS A 74 -45.06 1.55 30.33
N GLU A 75 -45.12 0.24 30.57
CA GLU A 75 -44.56 -0.45 31.73
C GLU A 75 -43.25 -1.20 31.42
N TYR A 76 -42.82 -1.25 30.16
CA TYR A 76 -41.59 -1.95 29.76
C TYR A 76 -40.34 -1.07 29.95
N ASN A 77 -39.31 -1.61 30.61
CA ASN A 77 -38.06 -0.90 30.88
C ASN A 77 -37.01 -1.14 29.78
N PHE A 78 -36.93 -0.23 28.81
CA PHE A 78 -35.92 -0.27 27.73
C PHE A 78 -34.49 0.03 28.21
N ASP A 79 -34.31 0.56 29.42
CA ASP A 79 -33.00 0.89 29.96
C ASP A 79 -32.46 -0.25 30.87
N HIS A 80 -33.11 -1.43 30.91
CA HIS A 80 -32.66 -2.62 31.64
C HIS A 80 -31.76 -3.52 30.76
N PRO A 81 -30.72 -4.18 31.30
CA PRO A 81 -29.86 -5.11 30.53
C PRO A 81 -30.63 -6.19 29.74
N ASP A 82 -31.69 -6.75 30.34
CA ASP A 82 -32.52 -7.80 29.72
C ASP A 82 -33.30 -7.33 28.48
N ALA A 83 -33.34 -6.02 28.21
CA ALA A 83 -33.98 -5.52 26.99
C ALA A 83 -33.15 -5.81 25.72
N PHE A 84 -31.87 -6.21 25.85
CA PHE A 84 -30.92 -6.33 24.75
C PHE A 84 -30.45 -7.77 24.50
N ASP A 85 -30.41 -8.17 23.23
CA ASP A 85 -29.80 -9.41 22.75
C ASP A 85 -28.27 -9.27 22.70
N THR A 86 -27.64 -9.44 23.87
CA THR A 86 -26.19 -9.32 24.04
C THR A 86 -25.42 -10.41 23.29
N GLU A 87 -25.99 -11.61 23.16
CA GLU A 87 -25.38 -12.72 22.39
C GLU A 87 -25.27 -12.38 20.90
N LYS A 88 -26.32 -11.78 20.34
CA LYS A 88 -26.28 -11.31 18.95
C LYS A 88 -25.29 -10.17 18.78
N LEU A 89 -25.22 -9.22 19.72
CA LEU A 89 -24.22 -8.15 19.70
C LEU A 89 -22.78 -8.71 19.68
N LEU A 90 -22.46 -9.64 20.59
CA LEU A 90 -21.15 -10.30 20.65
C LEU A 90 -20.79 -10.96 19.32
N ARG A 91 -21.71 -11.77 18.76
CA ARG A 91 -21.50 -12.44 17.46
C ARG A 91 -21.24 -11.45 16.32
N VAL A 92 -21.94 -10.31 16.30
CA VAL A 92 -21.74 -9.27 15.28
C VAL A 92 -20.36 -8.65 15.41
N VAL A 93 -19.96 -8.22 16.62
CA VAL A 93 -18.66 -7.58 16.84
C VAL A 93 -17.52 -8.56 16.56
N GLU A 94 -17.66 -9.83 16.92
CA GLU A 94 -16.65 -10.86 16.69
C GLU A 94 -16.47 -11.17 15.19
N LYS A 95 -17.56 -11.24 14.42
CA LYS A 95 -17.49 -11.36 12.96
C LYS A 95 -16.81 -10.16 12.31
N LEU A 96 -17.14 -8.93 12.75
CA LEU A 96 -16.48 -7.73 12.25
C LEU A 96 -14.98 -7.71 12.61
N LYS A 97 -14.62 -8.20 13.81
CA LYS A 97 -13.23 -8.37 14.24
C LYS A 97 -12.46 -9.38 13.38
N GLN A 98 -13.14 -10.39 12.84
CA GLN A 98 -12.60 -11.38 11.91
C GLN A 98 -12.59 -10.92 10.44
N GLY A 99 -12.95 -9.66 10.15
CA GLY A 99 -12.96 -9.16 8.78
C GLY A 99 -14.14 -9.65 7.95
N GLN A 100 -15.23 -10.12 8.57
CA GLN A 100 -16.44 -10.55 7.88
C GLN A 100 -17.51 -9.45 7.90
N ALA A 101 -18.15 -9.20 6.76
CA ALA A 101 -19.28 -8.26 6.70
C ALA A 101 -20.54 -8.87 7.34
N VAL A 102 -21.30 -8.04 8.07
CA VAL A 102 -22.43 -8.49 8.89
C VAL A 102 -23.66 -7.64 8.63
N ASP A 103 -24.84 -8.27 8.57
CA ASP A 103 -26.11 -7.57 8.49
C ASP A 103 -26.64 -7.27 9.88
N ILE A 104 -26.72 -5.98 10.21
CA ILE A 104 -27.24 -5.48 11.48
C ILE A 104 -28.69 -5.04 11.27
N PRO A 105 -29.64 -5.56 12.07
CA PRO A 105 -31.03 -5.15 11.94
C PRO A 105 -31.25 -3.73 12.47
N LYS A 106 -32.36 -3.12 12.07
CA LYS A 106 -32.76 -1.80 12.55
C LYS A 106 -33.99 -1.96 13.44
N TYR A 107 -33.86 -1.61 14.72
CA TYR A 107 -35.00 -1.61 15.63
C TYR A 107 -35.93 -0.44 15.33
N ASN A 108 -37.23 -0.69 15.24
CA ASN A 108 -38.23 0.34 14.99
C ASN A 108 -39.02 0.64 16.26
N PHE A 109 -38.74 1.80 16.87
CA PHE A 109 -39.39 2.27 18.09
C PHE A 109 -40.88 2.61 17.96
N LYS A 110 -41.46 2.58 16.74
CA LYS A 110 -42.92 2.73 16.53
C LYS A 110 -43.63 1.38 16.55
N SER A 111 -43.01 0.36 15.96
CA SER A 111 -43.58 -1.00 15.89
C SER A 111 -43.07 -1.94 16.97
N TYR A 112 -42.00 -1.56 17.69
CA TYR A 112 -41.30 -2.34 18.72
C TYR A 112 -40.77 -3.70 18.25
N LYS A 113 -40.39 -3.78 16.97
CA LYS A 113 -39.86 -4.99 16.33
C LYS A 113 -38.45 -4.80 15.78
N ASN A 114 -37.72 -5.92 15.74
CA ASN A 114 -36.35 -6.02 15.24
C ASN A 114 -36.26 -6.74 13.87
N ASP A 115 -37.36 -6.75 13.10
CA ASP A 115 -37.53 -7.46 11.81
C ASP A 115 -37.74 -6.50 10.62
N VAL A 116 -37.27 -5.26 10.73
CA VAL A 116 -37.45 -4.25 9.67
C VAL A 116 -36.41 -4.44 8.57
N PHE A 117 -36.90 -4.74 7.35
CA PHE A 117 -36.12 -4.81 6.13
C PHE A 117 -36.07 -3.43 5.43
N PRO A 118 -34.95 -3.07 4.76
CA PRO A 118 -33.73 -3.85 4.59
C PRO A 118 -32.80 -3.81 5.81
N LEU A 119 -32.06 -4.90 6.04
CA LEU A 119 -30.98 -4.94 7.04
C LEU A 119 -29.85 -3.97 6.64
N ARG A 120 -29.20 -3.36 7.63
CA ARG A 120 -28.02 -2.51 7.38
C ARG A 120 -26.80 -3.41 7.26
N ARG A 121 -26.33 -3.64 6.03
CA ARG A 121 -25.05 -4.31 5.78
C ARG A 121 -23.91 -3.43 6.30
N VAL A 122 -23.11 -3.99 7.20
CA VAL A 122 -21.92 -3.36 7.76
C VAL A 122 -20.69 -4.11 7.28
N ASN A 123 -19.83 -3.41 6.55
CA ASN A 123 -18.55 -3.95 6.09
C ASN A 123 -17.50 -3.86 7.21
N PRO A 124 -16.50 -4.75 7.21
CA PRO A 124 -15.34 -4.63 8.07
C PRO A 124 -14.63 -3.30 7.84
N SER A 125 -14.07 -2.75 8.91
CA SER A 125 -13.55 -1.39 8.94
C SER A 125 -12.36 -1.30 9.88
N ASP A 126 -11.39 -0.43 9.63
CA ASP A 126 -10.18 -0.30 10.47
C ASP A 126 -10.52 0.17 11.91
N VAL A 127 -11.60 0.93 12.07
CA VAL A 127 -12.15 1.33 13.38
C VAL A 127 -13.61 0.93 13.49
N ILE A 128 -13.99 0.34 14.63
CA ILE A 128 -15.38 0.04 14.97
C ILE A 128 -15.73 0.83 16.23
N ILE A 129 -16.72 1.71 16.14
CA ILE A 129 -17.29 2.40 17.29
C ILE A 129 -18.56 1.67 17.71
N LEU A 130 -18.56 1.12 18.93
CA LEU A 130 -19.73 0.54 19.56
C LEU A 130 -20.34 1.57 20.51
N GLU A 131 -21.55 2.05 20.22
CA GLU A 131 -22.23 3.08 21.01
C GLU A 131 -23.49 2.51 21.67
N GLY A 132 -23.70 2.81 22.95
CA GLY A 132 -24.92 2.40 23.66
C GLY A 132 -24.94 2.78 25.13
N ILE A 133 -26.09 2.65 25.78
CA ILE A 133 -26.24 3.00 27.20
C ILE A 133 -25.61 1.96 28.14
N LEU A 134 -25.54 0.69 27.72
CA LEU A 134 -25.19 -0.46 28.58
C LEU A 134 -24.07 -1.34 28.00
N ILE A 135 -23.35 -0.88 26.98
CA ILE A 135 -22.27 -1.65 26.35
C ILE A 135 -21.09 -2.00 27.29
N PHE A 136 -20.99 -1.33 28.45
CA PHE A 136 -19.99 -1.63 29.49
C PHE A 136 -20.52 -2.54 30.60
N HIS A 137 -21.80 -2.94 30.56
CA HIS A 137 -22.40 -3.79 31.58
C HIS A 137 -21.83 -5.22 31.54
N ASP A 138 -21.83 -5.86 30.36
CA ASP A 138 -21.31 -7.22 30.19
C ASP A 138 -19.77 -7.22 30.04
N PRO A 139 -19.01 -8.00 30.85
CA PRO A 139 -17.56 -8.11 30.74
C PRO A 139 -17.09 -8.59 29.36
N ARG A 140 -17.81 -9.51 28.72
CA ARG A 140 -17.42 -10.10 27.43
C ARG A 140 -17.42 -9.05 26.33
N VAL A 141 -18.38 -8.12 26.37
CA VAL A 141 -18.44 -6.99 25.42
C VAL A 141 -17.30 -6.01 25.69
N ARG A 142 -16.93 -5.78 26.96
CA ARG A 142 -15.81 -4.92 27.35
C ARG A 142 -14.46 -5.46 26.88
N ASP A 143 -14.26 -6.76 26.95
CA ASP A 143 -12.99 -7.41 26.58
C ASP A 143 -12.72 -7.35 25.07
N LEU A 144 -13.75 -7.10 24.25
CA LEU A 144 -13.61 -6.86 22.82
C LEU A 144 -13.10 -5.44 22.49
N MET A 145 -13.22 -4.48 23.41
CA MET A 145 -12.91 -3.07 23.15
C MET A 145 -11.45 -2.74 23.47
N ASN A 146 -10.80 -2.03 22.54
CA ASN A 146 -9.47 -1.48 22.74
C ASN A 146 -9.48 -0.17 23.56
N MET A 147 -10.59 0.58 23.52
CA MET A 147 -10.75 1.83 24.26
C MET A 147 -12.20 2.02 24.73
N LYS A 148 -12.39 2.44 25.98
CA LYS A 148 -13.70 2.60 26.64
C LYS A 148 -13.89 4.05 27.06
N ILE A 149 -14.80 4.74 26.39
CA ILE A 149 -15.14 6.14 26.63
C ILE A 149 -16.49 6.22 27.34
N PHE A 150 -16.55 6.95 28.44
CA PHE A 150 -17.81 7.24 29.14
C PHE A 150 -18.16 8.73 29.02
N VAL A 151 -19.32 9.03 28.44
CA VAL A 151 -19.82 10.40 28.29
C VAL A 151 -20.63 10.78 29.52
N ASP A 152 -20.06 11.68 30.32
CA ASP A 152 -20.60 12.11 31.60
C ASP A 152 -21.29 13.48 31.46
N THR A 153 -22.57 13.54 31.81
CA THR A 153 -23.39 14.74 31.67
C THR A 153 -24.44 14.75 32.77
N ASP A 154 -24.65 15.92 33.36
CA ASP A 154 -25.54 16.12 34.49
C ASP A 154 -26.98 15.68 34.18
N ALA A 155 -27.66 15.16 35.19
CA ALA A 155 -28.97 14.51 35.05
C ALA A 155 -30.06 15.46 34.54
N ASP A 156 -30.02 16.72 34.97
CA ASP A 156 -30.91 17.81 34.55
C ASP A 156 -30.69 18.19 33.08
N VAL A 157 -29.44 18.29 32.63
CA VAL A 157 -29.10 18.53 31.23
C VAL A 157 -29.57 17.37 30.35
N ARG A 158 -29.36 16.12 30.79
CA ARG A 158 -29.84 14.92 30.08
C ARG A 158 -31.37 14.91 30.01
N LEU A 159 -32.06 15.23 31.10
CA LEU A 159 -33.52 15.31 31.14
C LEU A 159 -34.04 16.38 30.18
N ALA A 160 -33.47 17.59 30.23
CA ALA A 160 -33.85 18.69 29.33
C ALA A 160 -33.64 18.33 27.85
N ARG A 161 -32.51 17.69 27.50
CA ARG A 161 -32.25 17.18 26.15
C ARG A 161 -33.26 16.10 25.74
N ARG A 162 -33.60 15.18 26.66
CA ARG A 162 -34.59 14.11 26.41
C ARG A 162 -35.99 14.66 26.17
N ILE A 163 -36.44 15.63 26.98
CA ILE A 163 -37.75 16.30 26.80
C ILE A 163 -37.80 16.92 25.41
N ARG A 164 -36.80 17.74 25.02
CA ARG A 164 -36.77 18.38 23.70
C ARG A 164 -36.81 17.36 22.57
N ARG A 165 -35.97 16.33 22.62
CA ARG A 165 -35.90 15.28 21.60
C ARG A 165 -37.21 14.49 21.48
N ASP A 166 -37.75 13.99 22.59
CA ASP A 166 -38.90 13.10 22.56
C ASP A 166 -40.22 13.86 22.30
N THR A 167 -40.31 15.15 22.65
CA THR A 167 -41.46 16.02 22.30
C THR A 167 -41.41 16.49 20.85
N ALA A 168 -40.27 17.04 20.40
CA ALA A 168 -40.15 17.62 19.06
C ALA A 168 -39.98 16.56 17.96
N GLU A 169 -39.19 15.52 18.18
CA GLU A 169 -38.87 14.53 17.13
C GLU A 169 -39.80 13.32 17.16
N LYS A 170 -40.32 12.94 18.35
CA LYS A 170 -41.16 11.75 18.53
C LYS A 170 -42.63 12.06 18.84
N GLY A 171 -43.00 13.34 18.96
CA GLY A 171 -44.38 13.78 19.19
C GLY A 171 -44.99 13.29 20.51
N ARG A 172 -44.18 13.01 21.54
CA ARG A 172 -44.66 12.53 22.84
C ARG A 172 -45.09 13.69 23.73
N ASP A 173 -46.08 13.43 24.58
CA ASP A 173 -46.49 14.36 25.63
C ASP A 173 -45.42 14.51 26.72
N ILE A 174 -45.25 15.73 27.25
CA ILE A 174 -44.23 16.06 28.25
C ILE A 174 -44.47 15.26 29.54
N GLY A 175 -45.72 15.13 29.98
CA GLY A 175 -46.08 14.38 31.19
C GLY A 175 -45.64 12.93 31.09
N MET A 176 -45.92 12.27 29.96
CA MET A 176 -45.49 10.89 29.73
C MET A 176 -43.97 10.72 29.71
N VAL A 177 -43.22 11.70 29.19
CA VAL A 177 -41.74 11.66 29.19
C VAL A 177 -41.20 11.79 30.62
N LEU A 178 -41.78 12.67 31.45
CA LEU A 178 -41.40 12.85 32.85
C LEU A 178 -41.73 11.63 33.70
N ASP A 179 -42.90 11.02 33.47
CA ASP A 179 -43.31 9.79 34.16
C ASP A 179 -42.37 8.63 33.81
N GLN A 180 -42.06 8.44 32.51
CA GLN A 180 -41.12 7.41 32.08
C GLN A 180 -39.72 7.64 32.67
N TYR A 181 -39.27 8.90 32.71
CA TYR A 181 -37.97 9.25 33.29
C TYR A 181 -37.89 8.90 34.77
N SER A 182 -38.93 9.28 35.53
CA SER A 182 -39.00 9.06 36.97
C SER A 182 -39.18 7.57 37.31
N LYS A 183 -39.95 6.84 36.52
CA LYS A 183 -40.28 5.43 36.76
C LYS A 183 -39.14 4.48 36.37
N PHE A 184 -38.44 4.73 35.26
CA PHE A 184 -37.47 3.76 34.70
C PHE A 184 -36.09 4.35 34.44
N VAL A 185 -35.99 5.48 33.74
CA VAL A 185 -34.71 5.95 33.19
C VAL A 185 -33.71 6.34 34.27
N LYS A 186 -34.18 7.03 35.32
CA LYS A 186 -33.31 7.47 36.42
C LYS A 186 -32.77 6.28 37.21
N ALA A 187 -33.65 5.38 37.65
CA ALA A 187 -33.27 4.18 38.38
C ALA A 187 -32.31 3.30 37.55
N ALA A 188 -32.63 3.04 36.27
CA ALA A 188 -31.76 2.27 35.40
C ALA A 188 -30.39 2.92 35.18
N PHE A 189 -30.33 4.25 35.12
CA PHE A 189 -29.05 4.95 35.05
C PHE A 189 -28.23 4.75 36.32
N ASP A 190 -28.84 4.89 37.49
CA ASP A 190 -28.14 4.77 38.78
C ASP A 190 -27.70 3.31 39.05
N ASP A 191 -28.54 2.33 38.68
CA ASP A 191 -28.33 0.91 38.97
C ASP A 191 -27.40 0.22 37.96
N PHE A 192 -27.53 0.53 36.66
CA PHE A 192 -26.85 -0.24 35.60
C PHE A 192 -25.85 0.56 34.78
N ILE A 193 -26.05 1.86 34.57
CA ILE A 193 -25.22 2.66 33.65
C ILE A 193 -24.07 3.34 34.40
N LEU A 194 -24.37 4.13 35.42
CA LEU A 194 -23.40 4.92 36.18
C LEU A 194 -22.30 4.05 36.82
N PRO A 195 -22.58 2.86 37.39
CA PRO A 195 -21.55 2.00 37.96
C PRO A 195 -20.52 1.52 36.93
N THR A 196 -20.88 1.48 35.64
CA THR A 196 -19.97 1.06 34.57
C THR A 196 -18.91 2.11 34.22
N LYS A 197 -19.09 3.36 34.68
CA LYS A 197 -18.12 4.46 34.52
C LYS A 197 -16.72 4.09 35.04
N LYS A 198 -16.64 3.24 36.08
CA LYS A 198 -15.36 2.76 36.63
C LYS A 198 -14.52 1.91 35.67
N TYR A 199 -15.13 1.40 34.59
CA TYR A 199 -14.45 0.62 33.55
C TYR A 199 -14.01 1.48 32.36
N ALA A 200 -14.28 2.77 32.38
CA ALA A 200 -13.90 3.67 31.31
C ALA A 200 -12.41 4.02 31.40
N ASP A 201 -11.73 3.99 30.26
CA ASP A 201 -10.37 4.49 30.10
C ASP A 201 -10.35 6.03 30.04
N VAL A 202 -11.42 6.62 29.47
CA VAL A 202 -11.59 8.07 29.32
C VAL A 202 -13.01 8.50 29.68
N ILE A 203 -13.13 9.58 30.45
CA ILE A 203 -14.40 10.20 30.80
C ILE A 203 -14.48 11.58 30.11
N ILE A 204 -15.52 11.80 29.31
CA ILE A 204 -15.76 13.08 28.63
C ILE A 204 -16.87 13.83 29.38
N PRO A 205 -16.54 14.89 30.15
CA PRO A 205 -17.56 15.75 30.74
C PRO A 205 -18.17 16.64 29.66
N ARG A 206 -19.47 16.97 29.80
CA ARG A 206 -20.25 17.85 28.90
C ARG A 206 -20.48 17.30 27.48
N GLY A 207 -20.19 16.03 27.23
CA GLY A 207 -20.46 15.36 25.95
C GLY A 207 -19.84 16.06 24.74
N GLY A 208 -20.63 16.29 23.70
CA GLY A 208 -20.17 16.87 22.43
C GLY A 208 -19.60 18.29 22.52
N ASP A 209 -19.88 19.02 23.60
CA ASP A 209 -19.41 20.39 23.81
C ASP A 209 -17.92 20.45 24.22
N ASN A 210 -17.32 19.31 24.56
CA ASN A 210 -15.91 19.23 24.97
C ASN A 210 -14.99 18.87 23.79
N HIS A 211 -14.87 19.81 22.85
CA HIS A 211 -14.06 19.61 21.64
C HIS A 211 -12.58 19.29 21.92
N VAL A 212 -12.02 19.78 23.03
CA VAL A 212 -10.63 19.49 23.42
C VAL A 212 -10.45 18.00 23.76
N ALA A 213 -11.36 17.42 24.55
CA ALA A 213 -11.31 16.00 24.86
C ALA A 213 -11.50 15.14 23.60
N ILE A 214 -12.41 15.56 22.71
CA ILE A 214 -12.66 14.88 21.44
C ILE A 214 -11.41 14.92 20.54
N ASP A 215 -10.76 16.07 20.39
CA ASP A 215 -9.53 16.19 19.59
C ASP A 215 -8.40 15.32 20.15
N LEU A 216 -8.20 15.28 21.47
CA LEU A 216 -7.21 14.39 22.10
C LEU A 216 -7.48 12.91 21.78
N ILE A 217 -8.74 12.50 21.82
CA ILE A 217 -9.16 11.13 21.46
C ILE A 217 -8.89 10.87 19.98
N VAL A 218 -9.26 11.80 19.09
CA VAL A 218 -9.02 11.68 17.65
C VAL A 218 -7.52 11.62 17.34
N GLN A 219 -6.68 12.43 18.00
CA GLN A 219 -5.22 12.37 17.86
C GLN A 219 -4.66 11.04 18.36
N HIS A 220 -5.18 10.50 19.46
CA HIS A 220 -4.80 9.18 19.95
C HIS A 220 -5.19 8.08 18.96
N ILE A 221 -6.42 8.12 18.42
CA ILE A 221 -6.90 7.18 17.40
C ILE A 221 -6.03 7.29 16.15
N ARG A 222 -5.74 8.49 15.65
CA ARG A 222 -4.83 8.70 14.51
C ARG A 222 -3.43 8.15 14.77
N THR A 223 -2.91 8.35 15.98
CA THR A 223 -1.61 7.79 16.39
C THR A 223 -1.65 6.27 16.40
N LYS A 224 -2.75 5.66 16.88
CA LYS A 224 -2.93 4.20 16.91
C LYS A 224 -3.19 3.60 15.53
N LEU A 225 -3.87 4.32 14.66
CA LEU A 225 -4.04 3.98 13.25
C LEU A 225 -2.75 4.16 12.45
N GLY A 226 -1.87 5.06 12.89
CA GLY A 226 -0.52 5.28 12.34
C GLY A 226 0.58 4.42 12.98
N GLN A 227 0.30 3.67 14.06
CA GLN A 227 1.24 2.69 14.62
C GLN A 227 1.30 1.47 13.72
N HIS A 228 2.51 1.05 13.35
CA HIS A 228 2.74 -0.17 12.60
C HIS A 228 2.10 -1.37 13.34
N ASP A 229 1.33 -2.20 12.64
CA ASP A 229 0.46 -3.22 13.25
C ASP A 229 1.22 -4.20 14.17
N LEU A 230 2.51 -4.42 13.92
CA LEU A 230 3.37 -5.24 14.75
C LEU A 230 3.59 -4.71 16.16
N CYS A 231 3.60 -3.39 16.39
CA CYS A 231 3.71 -2.80 17.73
C CYS A 231 2.46 -3.05 18.57
N LYS A 232 1.32 -3.37 17.95
CA LYS A 232 0.09 -3.76 18.64
C LYS A 232 0.16 -5.22 19.12
N ILE A 233 0.90 -6.06 18.39
CA ILE A 233 1.07 -7.49 18.68
C ILE A 233 2.21 -7.71 19.68
N TYR A 234 3.32 -7.00 19.51
CA TYR A 234 4.54 -7.19 20.29
C TYR A 234 4.82 -5.99 21.20
N PRO A 235 4.52 -6.08 22.51
CA PRO A 235 4.73 -4.98 23.46
C PRO A 235 6.22 -4.69 23.72
N ASN A 236 7.10 -5.58 23.25
CA ASN A 236 8.55 -5.48 23.36
C ASN A 236 9.22 -4.94 22.07
N LEU A 237 8.44 -4.44 21.12
CA LEU A 237 8.89 -3.77 19.89
C LEU A 237 8.60 -2.27 19.96
N TYR A 238 9.65 -1.46 19.82
CA TYR A 238 9.58 -0.01 19.86
C TYR A 238 10.06 0.55 18.52
N VAL A 239 9.21 1.35 17.88
CA VAL A 239 9.56 2.11 16.68
C VAL A 239 9.71 3.56 17.09
N ILE A 240 10.83 4.19 16.74
CA ILE A 240 11.02 5.61 17.06
C ILE A 240 9.91 6.43 16.40
N GLN A 241 9.51 7.53 17.05
CA GLN A 241 8.47 8.39 16.49
C GLN A 241 8.90 8.94 15.13
N SER A 242 8.13 8.62 14.09
CA SER A 242 8.39 9.10 12.73
C SER A 242 8.11 10.60 12.63
N THR A 243 9.16 11.40 12.53
CA THR A 243 9.10 12.86 12.29
C THR A 243 9.46 13.16 10.83
N PHE A 244 9.14 14.35 10.32
CA PHE A 244 9.58 14.75 8.97
C PHE A 244 11.10 14.71 8.79
N GLN A 245 11.87 14.99 9.85
CA GLN A 245 13.32 14.87 9.83
C GLN A 245 13.77 13.41 9.71
N ILE A 246 13.21 12.51 10.52
CA ILE A 246 13.50 11.08 10.43
C ILE A 246 13.11 10.53 9.07
N ARG A 247 11.91 10.86 8.56
CA ARG A 247 11.45 10.48 7.22
C ARG A 247 12.34 11.05 6.12
N GLY A 248 12.80 12.28 6.24
CA GLY A 248 13.73 12.91 5.29
C GLY A 248 15.08 12.21 5.25
N MET A 249 15.67 11.90 6.42
CA MET A 249 16.90 11.10 6.48
C MET A 249 16.68 9.70 5.93
N HIS A 250 15.53 9.10 6.25
CA HIS A 250 15.08 7.84 5.70
C HIS A 250 14.92 7.89 4.20
N THR A 251 14.52 9.02 3.61
CA THR A 251 14.43 9.23 2.16
C THR A 251 15.83 9.31 1.56
N LEU A 252 16.76 10.01 2.21
CA LEU A 252 18.14 10.20 1.73
C LEU A 252 18.95 8.90 1.77
N ILE A 253 18.93 8.16 2.89
CA ILE A 253 19.53 6.82 2.91
C ILE A 253 18.81 5.85 1.96
N ARG A 254 17.61 6.25 1.52
CA ARG A 254 16.81 5.52 0.54
C ARG A 254 16.92 6.01 -0.91
N ASP A 255 17.66 7.08 -1.16
CA ASP A 255 17.80 7.59 -2.52
C ASP A 255 19.05 7.01 -3.16
N ALA A 256 18.89 6.34 -4.31
CA ALA A 256 19.98 5.79 -5.10
C ALA A 256 20.96 6.86 -5.63
N HIS A 257 20.54 8.12 -5.68
CA HIS A 257 21.37 9.26 -6.05
C HIS A 257 22.10 9.89 -4.86
N THR A 258 21.81 9.47 -3.63
CA THR A 258 22.52 9.96 -2.46
C THR A 258 23.97 9.52 -2.53
N THR A 259 24.86 10.50 -2.43
CA THR A 259 26.30 10.25 -2.48
C THR A 259 26.70 9.33 -1.32
N LYS A 260 27.77 8.55 -1.47
CA LYS A 260 28.29 7.72 -0.37
C LYS A 260 28.52 8.54 0.91
N HIS A 261 28.98 9.78 0.77
CA HIS A 261 29.20 10.68 1.90
C HIS A 261 27.89 11.00 2.61
N ASP A 262 26.87 11.41 1.85
CA ASP A 262 25.56 11.76 2.40
C ASP A 262 24.85 10.53 2.99
N PHE A 263 24.95 9.38 2.33
CA PHE A 263 24.41 8.12 2.84
C PHE A 263 24.98 7.81 4.23
N VAL A 264 26.32 7.84 4.36
CA VAL A 264 26.98 7.59 5.64
C VAL A 264 26.59 8.65 6.68
N PHE A 265 26.51 9.92 6.29
CA PHE A 265 26.13 11.01 7.17
C PHE A 265 24.70 10.84 7.71
N TYR A 266 23.71 10.61 6.85
CA TYR A 266 22.31 10.48 7.25
C TYR A 266 22.03 9.13 7.93
N ALA A 267 22.71 8.05 7.54
CA ALA A 267 22.64 6.78 8.23
C ALA A 267 23.19 6.89 9.66
N ASP A 268 24.37 7.51 9.85
CA ASP A 268 24.95 7.73 11.19
C ASP A 268 24.02 8.58 12.06
N ARG A 269 23.38 9.61 11.49
CA ARG A 269 22.38 10.43 12.21
C ARG A 269 21.17 9.62 12.65
N LEU A 270 20.61 8.77 11.79
CA LEU A 270 19.50 7.89 12.16
C LEU A 270 19.92 6.86 13.22
N ILE A 271 21.10 6.24 13.06
CA ILE A 271 21.66 5.31 14.04
C ILE A 271 21.77 5.98 15.41
N ARG A 272 22.26 7.24 15.48
CA ARG A 272 22.30 7.99 16.75
C ARG A 272 20.92 8.14 17.37
N LEU A 273 19.88 8.44 16.58
CA LEU A 273 18.52 8.54 17.09
C LEU A 273 18.00 7.19 17.63
N VAL A 274 18.29 6.09 16.95
CA VAL A 274 17.95 4.74 17.43
C VAL A 274 18.69 4.43 18.73
N VAL A 275 19.98 4.74 18.80
CA VAL A 275 20.79 4.55 20.00
C VAL A 275 20.25 5.37 21.18
N GLU A 276 20.01 6.67 21.00
CA GLU A 276 19.45 7.53 22.04
C GLU A 276 18.08 7.04 22.53
N HIS A 277 17.21 6.65 21.61
CA HIS A 277 15.91 6.06 21.96
C HIS A 277 16.08 4.75 22.74
N GLY A 278 17.02 3.91 22.32
CA GLY A 278 17.39 2.67 23.02
C GLY A 278 17.88 2.91 24.45
N LEU A 279 18.72 3.93 24.66
CA LEU A 279 19.21 4.31 26.00
C LEU A 279 18.08 4.75 26.93
N GLY A 280 17.01 5.36 26.39
CA GLY A 280 15.81 5.72 27.15
C GLY A 280 15.05 4.53 27.75
N HIS A 281 15.29 3.30 27.27
CA HIS A 281 14.68 2.09 27.82
C HIS A 281 15.50 1.40 28.93
N LEU A 282 16.66 1.97 29.28
CA LEU A 282 17.49 1.49 30.38
C LEU A 282 16.88 1.85 31.74
N PRO A 283 17.12 1.05 32.79
CA PRO A 283 16.73 1.40 34.14
C PRO A 283 17.38 2.73 34.58
N PHE A 284 16.62 3.53 35.32
CA PHE A 284 17.10 4.77 35.91
C PHE A 284 16.73 4.84 37.40
N THR A 285 17.43 5.70 38.13
CA THR A 285 17.15 6.01 39.53
C THR A 285 17.00 7.52 39.69
N GLU A 286 16.03 7.98 40.48
CA GLU A 286 15.89 9.41 40.76
C GLU A 286 17.09 9.94 41.54
N LYS A 287 17.50 11.16 41.21
CA LYS A 287 18.65 11.82 41.82
C LYS A 287 18.44 13.31 41.90
N GLN A 288 18.69 13.88 43.07
CA GLN A 288 18.71 15.32 43.26
C GLN A 288 20.14 15.83 43.21
N VAL A 289 20.35 16.95 42.53
CA VAL A 289 21.63 17.65 42.49
C VAL A 289 21.43 19.12 42.83
N LEU A 290 22.43 19.71 43.49
CA LEU A 290 22.50 21.14 43.67
C LEU A 290 23.10 21.76 42.40
N THR A 291 22.32 22.61 41.73
CA THR A 291 22.80 23.33 40.54
C THR A 291 23.83 24.39 40.95
N PRO A 292 24.69 24.87 40.02
CA PRO A 292 25.61 25.98 40.29
C PRO A 292 24.94 27.29 40.74
N THR A 293 23.63 27.42 40.53
CA THR A 293 22.83 28.57 40.97
C THR A 293 22.28 28.43 42.39
N GLY A 294 22.56 27.31 43.07
CA GLY A 294 22.03 27.00 44.41
C GLY A 294 20.63 26.38 44.42
N SER A 295 19.98 26.23 43.26
CA SER A 295 18.68 25.55 43.14
C SER A 295 18.84 24.03 43.14
N VAL A 296 17.91 23.30 43.76
CA VAL A 296 17.86 21.83 43.71
C VAL A 296 17.16 21.40 42.41
N TYR A 297 17.82 20.55 41.62
CA TYR A 297 17.24 19.93 40.42
C TYR A 297 17.00 18.45 40.67
N SER A 298 15.77 18.00 40.42
CA SER A 298 15.39 16.58 40.47
C SER A 298 15.53 15.97 39.07
N GLY A 299 16.57 15.17 38.88
CA GLY A 299 16.86 14.45 37.64
C GLY A 299 16.95 12.95 37.87
N VAL A 300 17.63 12.26 36.96
CA VAL A 300 17.81 10.81 36.99
C VAL A 300 19.27 10.41 36.76
N ASP A 301 19.69 9.28 37.34
CA ASP A 301 20.97 8.61 37.08
C ASP A 301 20.70 7.29 36.34
N PHE A 302 21.32 7.12 35.17
CA PHE A 302 21.11 5.95 34.31
C PHE A 302 21.95 4.75 34.77
N CYS A 303 21.51 3.55 34.39
CA CYS A 303 22.23 2.32 34.67
C CYS A 303 23.68 2.35 34.18
N LYS A 304 24.60 1.91 35.06
CA LYS A 304 26.03 1.77 34.75
C LYS A 304 26.31 0.42 34.10
N ARG A 305 27.54 0.23 33.60
CA ARG A 305 28.05 -1.03 33.00
C ARG A 305 27.36 -1.43 31.67
N LEU A 306 27.23 -0.49 30.76
CA LEU A 306 26.77 -0.77 29.39
C LEU A 306 27.83 -1.52 28.57
N CYS A 307 27.38 -2.33 27.61
CA CYS A 307 28.21 -2.94 26.59
C CYS A 307 27.50 -2.86 25.23
N GLY A 308 28.16 -2.35 24.21
CA GLY A 308 27.73 -2.57 22.82
C GLY A 308 28.20 -3.94 22.37
N VAL A 309 27.39 -4.67 21.62
CA VAL A 309 27.83 -5.92 20.97
C VAL A 309 27.47 -5.85 19.50
N SER A 310 28.47 -5.77 18.63
CA SER A 310 28.27 -5.65 17.18
C SER A 310 28.23 -7.04 16.55
N VAL A 311 27.21 -7.32 15.73
CA VAL A 311 27.23 -8.45 14.80
C VAL A 311 28.12 -8.07 13.61
N ILE A 312 29.24 -8.76 13.44
CA ILE A 312 30.26 -8.44 12.43
C ILE A 312 29.67 -8.56 11.02
N ARG A 313 30.07 -7.63 10.13
CA ARG A 313 29.60 -7.29 8.77
C ARG A 313 28.81 -5.98 8.72
N SER A 314 27.72 -5.86 9.47
CA SER A 314 26.80 -4.72 9.42
C SER A 314 26.75 -3.94 10.72
N GLY A 315 26.77 -4.62 11.88
CA GLY A 315 26.64 -4.01 13.21
C GLY A 315 27.76 -3.02 13.57
N GLU A 316 28.95 -3.18 12.99
CA GLU A 316 30.11 -2.29 13.23
C GLU A 316 29.84 -0.85 12.76
N SER A 317 28.96 -0.67 11.77
CA SER A 317 28.54 0.66 11.31
C SER A 317 27.88 1.49 12.41
N MET A 318 27.32 0.85 13.44
CA MET A 318 26.63 1.52 14.54
C MET A 318 27.54 1.87 15.72
N GLU A 319 28.78 1.37 15.75
CA GLU A 319 29.69 1.57 16.90
C GLU A 319 30.07 3.04 17.11
N ASN A 320 30.26 3.80 16.03
CA ASN A 320 30.67 5.19 16.10
C ASN A 320 29.58 6.04 16.77
N ALA A 321 28.34 5.90 16.32
CA ALA A 321 27.18 6.52 16.94
C ALA A 321 27.05 6.10 18.41
N LEU A 322 27.20 4.81 18.72
CA LEU A 322 27.12 4.33 20.10
C LEU A 322 28.19 4.94 21.01
N ARG A 323 29.44 5.06 20.55
CA ARG A 323 30.53 5.69 21.31
C ARG A 323 30.34 7.19 21.48
N ALA A 324 29.66 7.85 20.53
CA ALA A 324 29.31 9.25 20.64
C ALA A 324 28.27 9.50 21.74
N CYS A 325 27.28 8.60 21.88
CA CYS A 325 26.26 8.68 22.92
C CYS A 325 26.76 8.19 24.30
N CYS A 326 27.59 7.13 24.31
CA CYS A 326 28.04 6.46 25.54
C CYS A 326 29.57 6.51 25.68
N LYS A 327 30.08 7.54 26.36
CA LYS A 327 31.52 7.70 26.60
C LYS A 327 32.11 6.53 27.38
N GLY A 328 33.13 5.86 26.81
CA GLY A 328 33.84 4.76 27.47
C GLY A 328 33.11 3.41 27.47
N ILE A 329 32.07 3.25 26.65
CA ILE A 329 31.37 1.97 26.50
C ILE A 329 32.29 0.85 25.99
N LYS A 330 32.20 -0.34 26.59
CA LYS A 330 32.90 -1.53 26.07
C LYS A 330 32.19 -2.04 24.82
N ILE A 331 32.94 -2.52 23.84
CA ILE A 331 32.40 -3.13 22.62
C ILE A 331 32.83 -4.60 22.57
N GLY A 332 31.85 -5.50 22.53
CA GLY A 332 32.01 -6.89 22.16
C GLY A 332 31.70 -7.11 20.67
N LYS A 333 32.18 -8.22 20.12
CA LYS A 333 31.91 -8.60 18.73
C LYS A 333 31.47 -10.05 18.62
N ILE A 334 30.50 -10.30 17.75
CA ILE A 334 30.04 -11.65 17.39
C ILE A 334 30.06 -11.73 15.86
N LEU A 335 30.78 -12.71 15.31
CA LEU A 335 30.71 -13.07 13.90
C LEU A 335 29.86 -14.31 13.76
N ILE A 336 28.88 -14.23 12.86
CA ILE A 336 28.06 -15.36 12.43
C ILE A 336 28.33 -15.55 10.94
N HIS A 337 29.07 -16.60 10.60
CA HIS A 337 29.37 -16.96 9.21
C HIS A 337 28.70 -18.28 8.84
N ARG A 338 28.18 -18.38 7.61
CA ARG A 338 27.48 -19.55 7.08
C ARG A 338 28.40 -20.17 6.02
N GLU A 339 29.03 -21.32 6.30
CA GLU A 339 29.86 -22.02 5.33
C GLU A 339 29.02 -23.05 4.55
N GLY A 340 28.81 -22.80 3.25
CA GLY A 340 28.18 -23.74 2.32
C GLY A 340 26.72 -24.13 2.63
N ASP A 341 26.18 -25.04 1.82
CA ASP A 341 24.83 -25.61 1.98
C ASP A 341 24.74 -26.64 3.12
N ASN A 342 25.87 -27.02 3.72
CA ASN A 342 25.96 -28.06 4.76
C ASN A 342 25.65 -27.55 6.18
N GLY A 343 25.28 -26.27 6.34
CA GLY A 343 24.75 -25.74 7.60
C GLY A 343 25.74 -25.61 8.77
N GLN A 344 27.03 -25.90 8.57
CA GLN A 344 28.06 -25.63 9.59
C GLN A 344 28.36 -24.13 9.67
N GLN A 345 28.29 -23.58 10.88
CA GLN A 345 28.37 -22.15 11.13
C GLN A 345 29.57 -21.83 12.00
N LEU A 346 30.47 -21.00 11.49
CA LEU A 346 31.61 -20.52 12.26
C LEU A 346 31.16 -19.32 13.11
N ILE A 347 31.08 -19.54 14.42
CA ILE A 347 30.72 -18.50 15.39
C ILE A 347 32.01 -18.04 16.07
N TYR A 348 32.46 -16.82 15.77
CA TYR A 348 33.55 -16.17 16.50
C TYR A 348 32.97 -15.14 17.47
N GLU A 349 33.49 -15.10 18.69
CA GLU A 349 33.07 -14.13 19.70
C GLU A 349 34.28 -13.49 20.38
N LYS A 350 34.15 -12.20 20.66
CA LYS A 350 35.08 -11.43 21.50
C LYS A 350 34.25 -10.53 22.40
N LEU A 351 33.87 -11.06 23.56
CA LEU A 351 33.02 -10.38 24.54
C LEU A 351 33.84 -10.01 25.79
N PRO A 352 33.50 -8.92 26.52
CA PRO A 352 34.08 -8.66 27.83
C PRO A 352 33.88 -9.83 28.79
N LEU A 353 34.88 -10.11 29.63
CA LEU A 353 34.81 -11.19 30.63
C LEU A 353 33.64 -11.02 31.62
N ASP A 354 33.23 -9.78 31.85
CA ASP A 354 32.15 -9.38 32.75
C ASP A 354 30.80 -9.19 32.03
N ILE A 355 30.59 -9.76 30.83
CA ILE A 355 29.39 -9.51 30.01
C ILE A 355 28.07 -9.92 30.70
N ALA A 356 28.08 -10.97 31.52
CA ALA A 356 26.90 -11.47 32.24
C ALA A 356 26.28 -10.43 33.19
N GLU A 357 27.09 -9.50 33.70
CA GLU A 357 26.67 -8.45 34.65
C GLU A 357 26.32 -7.12 33.96
N ARG A 358 26.28 -7.09 32.62
CA ARG A 358 26.12 -5.85 31.83
C ARG A 358 24.75 -5.77 31.15
N HIS A 359 24.33 -4.53 30.88
CA HIS A 359 23.26 -4.27 29.91
C HIS A 359 23.86 -4.21 28.52
N VAL A 360 23.32 -5.02 27.61
CA VAL A 360 23.86 -5.24 26.28
C VAL A 360 23.00 -4.53 25.24
N LEU A 361 23.62 -3.62 24.49
CA LEU A 361 23.07 -3.01 23.29
C LEU A 361 23.58 -3.85 22.10
N LEU A 362 22.78 -4.81 21.65
CA LEU A 362 23.10 -5.63 20.48
C LEU A 362 22.86 -4.79 19.22
N LEU A 363 23.85 -4.72 18.34
CA LEU A 363 23.85 -3.84 17.18
C LEU A 363 23.85 -4.63 15.88
N ASP A 364 22.80 -4.43 15.07
CA ASP A 364 22.75 -4.84 13.68
C ASP A 364 21.79 -3.89 12.94
N PRO A 365 22.24 -3.08 11.96
CA PRO A 365 21.38 -2.08 11.34
C PRO A 365 20.17 -2.69 10.63
N ILE A 366 20.20 -3.96 10.23
CA ILE A 366 19.10 -4.59 9.50
C ILE A 366 18.65 -5.88 10.20
N LEU A 367 17.41 -5.88 10.71
CA LEU A 367 16.75 -7.10 11.17
C LEU A 367 15.95 -7.73 10.02
N GLY A 368 16.59 -8.61 9.24
CA GLY A 368 15.97 -9.32 8.11
C GLY A 368 15.14 -10.53 8.53
N THR A 369 15.63 -11.75 8.29
CA THR A 369 14.94 -13.01 8.66
C THR A 369 14.94 -13.30 10.17
N GLY A 370 15.81 -12.64 10.93
CA GLY A 370 16.01 -12.89 12.36
C GLY A 370 16.97 -14.03 12.69
N ASN A 371 17.45 -14.81 11.72
CA ASN A 371 18.33 -15.97 11.98
C ASN A 371 19.64 -15.58 12.70
N SER A 372 20.37 -14.59 12.19
CA SER A 372 21.61 -14.12 12.82
C SER A 372 21.34 -13.46 14.18
N ALA A 373 20.25 -12.70 14.31
CA ALA A 373 19.85 -12.08 15.57
C ALA A 373 19.58 -13.14 16.64
N VAL A 374 18.81 -14.18 16.32
CA VAL A 374 18.50 -15.29 17.23
C VAL A 374 19.76 -15.97 17.75
N GLN A 375 20.75 -16.17 16.88
CA GLN A 375 22.00 -16.82 17.27
C GLN A 375 22.86 -15.92 18.17
N ALA A 376 22.99 -14.63 17.81
CA ALA A 376 23.71 -13.66 18.64
C ALA A 376 23.07 -13.53 20.03
N ILE A 377 21.74 -13.44 20.09
CA ILE A 377 20.98 -13.41 21.34
C ILE A 377 21.20 -14.70 22.14
N SER A 378 21.04 -15.86 21.51
CA SER A 378 21.22 -17.16 22.18
C SER A 378 22.63 -17.32 22.76
N LEU A 379 23.65 -16.80 22.07
CA LEU A 379 25.02 -16.79 22.56
C LEU A 379 25.16 -15.91 23.80
N LEU A 380 24.61 -14.69 23.80
CA LEU A 380 24.62 -13.80 24.95
C LEU A 380 23.91 -14.42 26.17
N LEU A 381 22.76 -15.05 25.95
CA LEU A 381 22.05 -15.80 27.00
C LEU A 381 22.92 -16.95 27.54
N LYS A 382 23.59 -17.72 26.66
CA LYS A 382 24.52 -18.78 27.05
C LYS A 382 25.71 -18.26 27.87
N LYS A 383 26.12 -17.01 27.66
CA LYS A 383 27.16 -16.31 28.43
C LYS A 383 26.64 -15.71 29.75
N GLY A 384 25.38 -15.93 30.09
CA GLY A 384 24.79 -15.52 31.36
C GLY A 384 24.19 -14.11 31.36
N VAL A 385 24.06 -13.45 30.19
CA VAL A 385 23.36 -12.16 30.11
C VAL A 385 21.85 -12.39 30.30
N PRO A 386 21.17 -11.72 31.24
CA PRO A 386 19.73 -11.82 31.38
C PRO A 386 19.01 -11.31 30.13
N GLU A 387 17.94 -12.00 29.70
CA GLU A 387 17.17 -11.63 28.51
C GLU A 387 16.63 -10.19 28.57
N SER A 388 16.14 -9.76 29.74
CA SER A 388 15.65 -8.38 29.97
C SER A 388 16.75 -7.31 29.90
N ASN A 389 18.01 -7.71 29.93
CA ASN A 389 19.16 -6.81 29.87
C ASN A 389 19.71 -6.65 28.44
N ILE A 390 19.11 -7.32 27.46
CA ILE A 390 19.47 -7.20 26.04
C ILE A 390 18.47 -6.27 25.35
N LEU A 391 19.00 -5.19 24.79
CA LEU A 391 18.29 -4.27 23.90
C LEU A 391 18.86 -4.47 22.50
N PHE A 392 18.01 -4.84 21.55
CA PHE A 392 18.41 -5.03 20.17
C PHE A 392 18.09 -3.79 19.35
N LEU A 393 19.14 -3.14 18.84
CA LEU A 393 19.03 -1.89 18.10
C LEU A 393 19.19 -2.15 16.60
N ASN A 394 18.20 -1.70 15.83
CA ASN A 394 18.18 -1.82 14.38
C ASN A 394 17.90 -0.46 13.74
N LEU A 395 18.48 -0.21 12.56
CA LEU A 395 18.05 0.92 11.75
C LEU A 395 16.71 0.57 11.09
N ILE A 396 16.62 -0.60 10.46
CA ILE A 396 15.43 -1.07 9.75
C ILE A 396 15.12 -2.51 10.20
N SER A 397 13.84 -2.85 10.32
CA SER A 397 13.40 -4.21 10.64
C SER A 397 12.33 -4.72 9.69
N ALA A 398 12.45 -5.98 9.28
CA ALA A 398 11.42 -6.69 8.53
C ALA A 398 10.43 -7.40 9.49
N PRO A 399 9.14 -7.51 9.14
CA PRO A 399 8.12 -8.22 9.90
C PRO A 399 8.52 -9.64 10.30
N GLN A 400 9.15 -10.38 9.37
CA GLN A 400 9.61 -11.76 9.57
C GLN A 400 10.62 -11.84 10.72
N GLY A 401 11.65 -10.99 10.72
CA GLY A 401 12.67 -10.95 11.75
C GLY A 401 12.12 -10.49 13.10
N VAL A 402 11.25 -9.47 13.11
CA VAL A 402 10.54 -9.01 14.31
C VAL A 402 9.76 -10.17 14.95
N HIS A 403 8.99 -10.90 14.15
CA HIS A 403 8.18 -12.02 14.61
C HIS A 403 9.03 -13.12 15.23
N VAL A 404 10.12 -13.51 14.55
CA VAL A 404 11.04 -14.56 15.01
C VAL A 404 11.69 -14.17 16.34
N VAL A 405 12.20 -12.94 16.45
CA VAL A 405 12.90 -12.50 17.66
C VAL A 405 11.93 -12.25 18.82
N CYS A 406 10.82 -11.53 18.60
CA CYS A 406 9.89 -11.17 19.66
C CYS A 406 9.15 -12.39 20.23
N LYS A 407 8.78 -13.37 19.40
CA LYS A 407 8.15 -14.61 19.91
C LYS A 407 9.13 -15.46 20.71
N ARG A 408 10.37 -15.56 20.25
CA ARG A 408 11.39 -16.42 20.88
C ARG A 408 11.96 -15.81 22.15
N PHE A 409 12.07 -14.48 22.22
CA PHE A 409 12.65 -13.73 23.34
C PHE A 409 11.70 -12.60 23.77
N PRO A 410 10.62 -12.93 24.51
CA PRO A 410 9.57 -11.96 24.87
C PRO A 410 10.02 -10.87 25.85
N ARG A 411 11.16 -11.03 26.53
CA ARG A 411 11.71 -10.04 27.48
C ARG A 411 12.75 -9.11 26.85
N ILE A 412 13.25 -9.43 25.65
CA ILE A 412 14.13 -8.52 24.89
C ILE A 412 13.34 -7.34 24.38
N LYS A 413 13.94 -6.15 24.42
CA LYS A 413 13.38 -4.97 23.76
C LYS A 413 14.05 -4.77 22.41
N ILE A 414 13.26 -4.68 21.33
CA ILE A 414 13.74 -4.30 20.00
C ILE A 414 13.43 -2.82 19.79
N VAL A 415 14.41 -2.05 19.33
CA VAL A 415 14.26 -0.63 18.98
C VAL A 415 14.68 -0.44 17.53
N THR A 416 13.76 0.01 16.69
CA THR A 416 14.01 0.25 15.25
C THR A 416 13.56 1.64 14.81
N SER A 417 14.18 2.19 13.77
CA SER A 417 13.70 3.46 13.20
C SER A 417 12.53 3.33 12.23
N GLU A 418 12.42 2.17 11.56
CA GLU A 418 11.33 1.87 10.63
C GLU A 418 11.05 0.36 10.62
N ILE A 419 9.80 -0.02 10.33
CA ILE A 419 9.44 -1.40 9.99
C ILE A 419 9.04 -1.44 8.53
N GLU A 420 9.72 -2.29 7.79
CA GLU A 420 9.61 -2.45 6.34
C GLU A 420 8.44 -3.42 5.99
N ILE A 421 8.04 -3.48 4.71
CA ILE A 421 6.96 -4.34 4.19
C ILE A 421 7.25 -5.83 4.40
N GLY A 422 8.49 -6.28 4.25
CA GLY A 422 8.79 -7.71 4.25
C GLY A 422 10.20 -8.07 3.84
N LEU A 423 10.38 -9.29 3.32
CA LEU A 423 11.60 -9.76 2.69
C LEU A 423 11.28 -10.21 1.25
N ASN A 424 12.22 -10.03 0.32
CA ASN A 424 12.18 -10.62 -1.01
C ASN A 424 12.66 -12.09 -0.99
N ASP A 425 12.60 -12.77 -2.13
CA ASP A 425 13.00 -14.18 -2.26
C ASP A 425 14.50 -14.42 -1.95
N ASP A 426 15.33 -13.38 -2.05
CA ASP A 426 16.75 -13.38 -1.64
C ASP A 426 16.98 -13.00 -0.16
N PHE A 427 15.91 -12.96 0.64
CA PHE A 427 15.93 -12.56 2.07
C PHE A 427 16.39 -11.13 2.33
N ARG A 428 16.25 -10.22 1.36
CA ARG A 428 16.54 -8.78 1.48
C ARG A 428 15.27 -8.01 1.85
N VAL A 429 15.40 -6.93 2.60
CA VAL A 429 14.26 -6.19 3.12
C VAL A 429 13.50 -5.41 2.03
N ILE A 430 12.18 -5.61 2.00
CA ILE A 430 11.00 -5.00 1.34
C ILE A 430 10.45 -3.66 1.88
N PRO A 431 10.26 -2.52 1.18
CA PRO A 431 10.77 -2.24 -0.12
C PRO A 431 12.27 -2.27 0.02
N GLY A 432 12.86 -3.24 -0.68
CA GLY A 432 14.17 -3.02 -1.22
C GLY A 432 13.98 -1.88 -2.21
N MET A 433 13.96 -0.64 -1.72
CA MET A 433 14.85 0.43 -2.09
C MET A 433 15.41 0.43 -3.52
N GLU A 434 16.03 -0.66 -3.91
CA GLU A 434 16.72 -0.78 -5.18
C GLU A 434 15.86 -1.41 -6.29
N GLU A 435 14.94 -2.33 -6.03
CA GLU A 435 14.39 -3.17 -7.10
C GLU A 435 13.41 -2.42 -8.03
N LEU A 436 12.43 -1.71 -7.49
CA LEU A 436 11.49 -0.92 -8.29
C LEU A 436 12.23 0.17 -9.09
N ILE A 437 13.13 0.91 -8.42
CA ILE A 437 13.91 1.97 -9.05
C ILE A 437 14.86 1.41 -10.11
N LYS A 438 15.55 0.30 -9.82
CA LYS A 438 16.45 -0.38 -10.77
C LYS A 438 15.70 -0.88 -11.98
N ASN A 439 14.54 -1.53 -11.79
CA ASN A 439 13.74 -2.05 -12.89
C ASN A 439 13.16 -0.90 -13.72
N ALA A 440 12.64 0.17 -13.11
CA ALA A 440 12.13 1.33 -13.83
C ALA A 440 13.23 2.04 -14.64
N LYS A 441 14.41 2.26 -14.04
CA LYS A 441 15.59 2.81 -14.75
C LYS A 441 16.09 1.90 -15.86
N TYR A 442 16.12 0.58 -15.64
CA TYR A 442 16.50 -0.39 -16.67
C TYR A 442 15.52 -0.38 -17.85
N ILE A 443 14.21 -0.35 -17.56
CA ILE A 443 13.19 -0.25 -18.59
C ILE A 443 13.35 1.07 -19.38
N ALA A 444 13.74 2.15 -18.70
CA ALA A 444 14.02 3.46 -19.29
C ALA A 444 15.45 3.62 -19.87
N THR A 445 16.16 2.52 -20.19
CA THR A 445 17.50 2.59 -20.79
C THR A 445 17.45 3.28 -22.17
N PRO A 446 18.27 4.32 -22.43
CA PRO A 446 18.38 4.92 -23.75
C PRO A 446 18.77 3.89 -24.82
N GLY A 447 18.15 3.94 -26.01
CA GLY A 447 18.33 2.92 -27.05
C GLY A 447 17.44 1.69 -26.90
N LYS A 448 16.60 1.63 -25.86
CA LYS A 448 15.65 0.54 -25.66
C LYS A 448 14.23 1.05 -25.42
N GLY A 449 13.24 0.21 -25.68
CA GLY A 449 11.85 0.47 -25.34
C GLY A 449 11.06 -0.80 -25.03
N ILE A 450 9.74 -0.68 -24.98
CA ILE A 450 8.82 -1.74 -24.57
C ILE A 450 8.01 -2.25 -25.76
N LEU A 451 7.96 -3.56 -25.93
CA LEU A 451 6.97 -4.22 -26.79
C LEU A 451 5.67 -4.41 -25.99
N ALA A 452 4.57 -3.82 -26.45
CA ALA A 452 3.25 -4.06 -25.88
C ALA A 452 2.57 -5.24 -26.59
N ALA A 453 2.72 -6.45 -26.06
CA ALA A 453 2.14 -7.70 -26.57
C ALA A 453 0.98 -8.21 -25.66
N ASP A 454 0.30 -7.27 -25.00
CA ASP A 454 -0.72 -7.48 -23.99
C ASP A 454 -2.15 -7.38 -24.53
N GLU A 455 -2.32 -7.62 -25.82
CA GLU A 455 -3.64 -7.73 -26.43
C GLU A 455 -4.44 -8.84 -25.74
N SER A 456 -5.65 -8.51 -25.26
CA SER A 456 -6.58 -9.52 -24.73
C SER A 456 -6.99 -10.49 -25.83
N THR A 457 -7.58 -11.63 -25.47
CA THR A 457 -8.11 -12.61 -26.43
C THR A 457 -9.05 -11.98 -27.46
N GLY A 458 -9.88 -11.01 -27.05
CA GLY A 458 -10.75 -10.26 -27.97
C GLY A 458 -9.98 -9.30 -28.88
N THR A 459 -9.02 -8.55 -28.31
CA THR A 459 -8.21 -7.58 -29.05
C THR A 459 -7.33 -8.26 -30.11
N ILE A 460 -6.65 -9.35 -29.74
CA ILE A 460 -5.77 -10.10 -30.65
C ILE A 460 -6.57 -10.83 -31.71
N GLY A 461 -7.80 -11.26 -31.41
CA GLY A 461 -8.72 -11.83 -32.39
C GLY A 461 -8.96 -10.89 -33.57
N LYS A 462 -9.23 -9.61 -33.32
CA LYS A 462 -9.39 -8.60 -34.39
C LYS A 462 -8.13 -8.49 -35.26
N ARG A 463 -6.94 -8.61 -34.66
CA ARG A 463 -5.67 -8.57 -35.39
C ARG A 463 -5.47 -9.82 -36.24
N LEU A 464 -5.70 -11.01 -35.69
CA LEU A 464 -5.58 -12.27 -36.44
C LEU A 464 -6.59 -12.34 -37.58
N SER A 465 -7.83 -11.89 -37.37
CA SER A 465 -8.83 -11.83 -38.45
C SER A 465 -8.40 -10.93 -39.61
N SER A 466 -7.65 -9.84 -39.35
CA SER A 466 -7.17 -8.94 -40.41
C SER A 466 -6.19 -9.59 -41.39
N ILE A 467 -5.60 -10.73 -41.01
CA ILE A 467 -4.71 -11.55 -41.85
C ILE A 467 -5.30 -12.93 -42.14
N ASN A 468 -6.61 -13.11 -41.92
CA ASN A 468 -7.35 -14.37 -42.11
C ASN A 468 -6.79 -15.55 -41.29
N VAL A 469 -6.40 -15.29 -40.03
CA VAL A 469 -5.94 -16.32 -39.09
C VAL A 469 -6.96 -16.49 -37.96
N ASP A 470 -7.24 -17.75 -37.60
CA ASP A 470 -8.20 -18.07 -36.55
C ASP A 470 -7.68 -17.70 -35.16
N ASN A 471 -8.56 -17.20 -34.30
CA ASN A 471 -8.24 -16.83 -32.93
C ASN A 471 -8.30 -18.02 -31.96
N ILE A 472 -7.35 -18.94 -32.12
CA ILE A 472 -7.13 -20.08 -31.21
C ILE A 472 -5.85 -19.88 -30.40
N GLU A 473 -5.74 -20.55 -29.25
CA GLU A 473 -4.58 -20.42 -28.35
C GLU A 473 -3.26 -20.73 -29.06
N ALA A 474 -3.20 -21.80 -29.86
CA ALA A 474 -2.00 -22.16 -30.62
C ALA A 474 -1.51 -21.04 -31.56
N ASN A 475 -2.42 -20.31 -32.20
CA ASN A 475 -2.06 -19.19 -33.08
C ASN A 475 -1.63 -17.96 -32.29
N ARG A 476 -2.23 -17.72 -31.11
CA ARG A 476 -1.78 -16.65 -30.20
C ARG A 476 -0.37 -16.96 -29.69
N GLN A 477 -0.14 -18.18 -29.21
CA GLN A 477 1.18 -18.67 -28.81
C GLN A 477 2.20 -18.55 -29.94
N ALA A 478 1.88 -18.99 -31.16
CA ALA A 478 2.78 -18.93 -32.32
C ALA A 478 3.18 -17.48 -32.67
N LEU A 479 2.25 -16.53 -32.60
CA LEU A 479 2.57 -15.11 -32.80
C LEU A 479 3.49 -14.57 -31.70
N ARG A 480 3.26 -14.94 -30.43
CA ARG A 480 4.11 -14.51 -29.31
C ARG A 480 5.50 -15.13 -29.39
N GLU A 481 5.58 -16.42 -29.70
CA GLU A 481 6.83 -17.13 -29.92
C GLU A 481 7.62 -16.51 -31.07
N LEU A 482 6.99 -16.18 -32.20
CA LEU A 482 7.63 -15.47 -33.31
C LEU A 482 8.30 -14.17 -32.83
N LEU A 483 7.60 -13.35 -32.05
CA LEU A 483 8.12 -12.07 -31.55
C LEU A 483 9.28 -12.28 -30.56
N PHE A 484 9.15 -13.21 -29.62
CA PHE A 484 10.13 -13.39 -28.54
C PHE A 484 11.37 -14.18 -28.96
N THR A 485 11.26 -14.99 -30.01
CA THR A 485 12.39 -15.74 -30.59
C THR A 485 13.03 -15.03 -31.78
N SER A 486 12.60 -13.80 -32.10
CA SER A 486 13.16 -13.00 -33.20
C SER A 486 14.64 -12.69 -32.95
N PRO A 487 15.57 -13.18 -33.80
CA PRO A 487 17.00 -12.97 -33.60
C PRO A 487 17.37 -11.49 -33.52
N ASN A 488 18.16 -11.13 -32.51
CA ASN A 488 18.63 -9.77 -32.21
C ASN A 488 17.55 -8.73 -31.87
N ALA A 489 16.25 -9.00 -32.06
CA ALA A 489 15.20 -8.01 -31.83
C ALA A 489 15.10 -7.61 -30.34
N LEU A 490 15.27 -8.58 -29.44
CA LEU A 490 15.21 -8.36 -27.99
C LEU A 490 16.31 -7.43 -27.46
N THR A 491 17.42 -7.23 -28.18
CA THR A 491 18.50 -6.32 -27.76
C THR A 491 18.03 -4.85 -27.70
N TYR A 492 17.03 -4.49 -28.52
CA TYR A 492 16.42 -3.16 -28.58
C TYR A 492 15.23 -3.01 -27.63
N LEU A 493 14.89 -4.06 -26.90
CA LEU A 493 13.79 -4.07 -25.95
C LEU A 493 14.34 -4.12 -24.52
N SER A 494 13.75 -3.32 -23.64
CA SER A 494 14.02 -3.36 -22.22
C SER A 494 12.91 -4.09 -21.46
N GLY A 495 11.69 -4.14 -22.02
CA GLY A 495 10.60 -4.92 -21.47
C GLY A 495 9.56 -5.37 -22.51
N VAL A 496 8.75 -6.35 -22.13
CA VAL A 496 7.56 -6.77 -22.88
C VAL A 496 6.36 -6.80 -21.96
N ILE A 497 5.28 -6.12 -22.32
CA ILE A 497 4.00 -6.25 -21.60
C ILE A 497 3.27 -7.46 -22.18
N LEU A 498 2.90 -8.39 -21.31
CA LEU A 498 2.19 -9.61 -21.63
C LEU A 498 0.73 -9.52 -21.20
N PHE A 499 -0.13 -10.30 -21.86
CA PHE A 499 -1.43 -10.67 -21.34
C PHE A 499 -1.29 -11.87 -20.41
N GLU A 500 -2.25 -12.06 -19.49
CA GLU A 500 -2.19 -13.12 -18.47
C GLU A 500 -2.01 -14.52 -19.08
N GLU A 501 -2.71 -14.82 -20.18
CA GLU A 501 -2.52 -16.07 -20.92
C GLU A 501 -1.04 -16.27 -21.33
N THR A 502 -0.42 -15.24 -21.90
CA THR A 502 0.96 -15.30 -22.40
C THR A 502 2.00 -15.38 -21.29
N LEU A 503 1.72 -14.83 -20.11
CA LEU A 503 2.63 -14.90 -18.96
C LEU A 503 2.90 -16.36 -18.53
N TYR A 504 1.92 -17.24 -18.69
CA TYR A 504 2.01 -18.66 -18.33
C TYR A 504 2.19 -19.58 -19.55
N GLN A 505 2.25 -19.03 -20.76
CA GLN A 505 2.53 -19.79 -21.98
C GLN A 505 4.01 -20.14 -22.12
N LYS A 506 4.23 -21.15 -22.95
CA LYS A 506 5.54 -21.70 -23.29
C LYS A 506 5.75 -21.61 -24.80
N THR A 507 7.00 -21.65 -25.22
CA THR A 507 7.40 -21.94 -26.60
C THR A 507 7.03 -23.37 -26.99
N THR A 508 7.14 -23.69 -28.28
CA THR A 508 6.84 -25.03 -28.81
C THR A 508 7.81 -26.10 -28.28
N ASP A 509 9.04 -25.71 -27.90
CA ASP A 509 10.03 -26.58 -27.22
C ASP A 509 9.85 -26.67 -25.69
N GLY A 510 8.80 -26.04 -25.14
CA GLY A 510 8.38 -26.19 -23.75
C GLY A 510 8.97 -25.18 -22.77
N LYS A 511 9.72 -24.19 -23.25
CA LYS A 511 10.32 -23.14 -22.42
C LYS A 511 9.33 -22.01 -22.10
N PRO A 512 9.16 -21.61 -20.83
CA PRO A 512 8.30 -20.47 -20.49
C PRO A 512 8.74 -19.18 -21.20
N PHE A 513 7.78 -18.41 -21.74
CA PHE A 513 8.11 -17.14 -22.41
C PHE A 513 8.82 -16.15 -21.48
N VAL A 514 8.48 -16.17 -20.19
CA VAL A 514 9.15 -15.37 -19.16
C VAL A 514 10.64 -15.66 -19.12
N GLU A 515 11.05 -16.93 -19.19
CA GLU A 515 12.46 -17.33 -19.19
C GLU A 515 13.16 -16.90 -20.48
N VAL A 516 12.49 -17.04 -21.64
CA VAL A 516 13.01 -16.56 -22.94
C VAL A 516 13.34 -15.06 -22.87
N LEU A 517 12.45 -14.26 -22.29
CA LEU A 517 12.64 -12.82 -22.13
C LEU A 517 13.79 -12.52 -21.16
N GLN A 518 13.82 -13.17 -20.00
CA GLN A 518 14.82 -12.94 -18.96
C GLN A 518 16.24 -13.28 -19.43
N GLU A 519 16.45 -14.38 -20.14
CA GLU A 519 17.75 -14.76 -20.69
C GLU A 519 18.29 -13.75 -21.71
N ASN A 520 17.38 -13.05 -22.39
CA ASN A 520 17.71 -11.98 -23.33
C ASN A 520 17.75 -10.60 -22.65
N ASN A 521 17.77 -10.55 -21.32
CA ASN A 521 17.75 -9.33 -20.51
C ASN A 521 16.55 -8.42 -20.82
N VAL A 522 15.38 -8.99 -21.12
CA VAL A 522 14.14 -8.26 -21.32
C VAL A 522 13.24 -8.50 -20.13
N VAL A 523 12.78 -7.42 -19.50
CA VAL A 523 11.95 -7.51 -18.31
C VAL A 523 10.53 -7.95 -18.72
N PRO A 524 9.95 -9.00 -18.10
CA PRO A 524 8.55 -9.34 -18.31
C PRO A 524 7.64 -8.37 -17.54
N GLY A 525 6.60 -7.88 -18.20
CA GLY A 525 5.56 -7.06 -17.60
C GLY A 525 4.17 -7.63 -17.85
N ILE A 526 3.19 -7.19 -17.09
CA ILE A 526 1.83 -7.76 -17.12
C ILE A 526 0.76 -6.67 -17.20
N LYS A 527 -0.22 -6.83 -18.09
CA LYS A 527 -1.44 -6.01 -18.06
C LYS A 527 -2.34 -6.49 -16.93
N VAL A 528 -2.71 -5.59 -16.02
CA VAL A 528 -3.50 -5.95 -14.82
C VAL A 528 -4.87 -5.29 -14.75
N ASP A 529 -5.15 -4.28 -15.59
CA ASP A 529 -6.49 -3.73 -15.73
C ASP A 529 -7.47 -4.76 -16.33
N LYS A 530 -8.75 -4.66 -15.95
CA LYS A 530 -9.85 -5.49 -16.47
C LYS A 530 -10.73 -4.71 -17.46
N GLY A 531 -10.12 -3.78 -18.19
CA GLY A 531 -10.81 -2.96 -19.19
C GLY A 531 -11.56 -1.77 -18.62
N ILE A 532 -12.27 -1.09 -19.52
CA ILE A 532 -13.00 0.16 -19.26
C ILE A 532 -14.50 -0.08 -19.09
N VAL A 533 -15.14 0.76 -18.27
CA VAL A 533 -16.59 0.83 -18.09
C VAL A 533 -17.04 2.29 -18.21
N GLU A 534 -18.26 2.49 -18.69
CA GLU A 534 -18.80 3.85 -18.87
C GLU A 534 -19.14 4.51 -17.54
N LEU A 535 -18.83 5.81 -17.43
CA LEU A 535 -19.18 6.63 -16.27
C LEU A 535 -20.60 7.16 -16.43
N ALA A 536 -21.50 6.75 -15.54
CA ALA A 536 -22.88 7.23 -15.52
C ALA A 536 -22.94 8.76 -15.39
N GLY A 537 -23.85 9.39 -16.13
CA GLY A 537 -24.00 10.85 -16.14
C GLY A 537 -22.98 11.59 -17.01
N THR A 538 -22.08 10.88 -17.69
CA THR A 538 -21.15 11.45 -18.69
C THR A 538 -21.60 11.13 -20.11
N LYS A 539 -21.07 11.85 -21.11
CA LYS A 539 -21.34 11.54 -22.52
C LYS A 539 -20.41 10.45 -23.02
N GLY A 540 -20.54 9.21 -22.54
CA GLY A 540 -19.72 8.08 -22.98
C GLY A 540 -18.24 8.25 -22.64
N GLU A 541 -17.93 8.84 -21.49
CA GLU A 541 -16.60 8.78 -20.88
C GLU A 541 -16.48 7.53 -20.02
N THR A 542 -15.25 7.16 -19.65
CA THR A 542 -14.98 5.86 -19.05
C THR A 542 -14.09 5.96 -17.82
N THR A 543 -14.21 4.98 -16.94
CA THR A 543 -13.21 4.65 -15.91
C THR A 543 -12.73 3.22 -16.12
N THR A 544 -11.59 2.87 -15.53
CA THR A 544 -10.99 1.54 -15.68
C THR A 544 -11.22 0.71 -14.42
N GLN A 545 -11.56 -0.57 -14.60
CA GLN A 545 -11.81 -1.53 -13.52
C GLN A 545 -10.65 -2.52 -13.36
N GLY A 546 -10.63 -3.25 -12.23
CA GLY A 546 -9.63 -4.28 -11.95
C GLY A 546 -8.99 -4.24 -10.56
N PHE A 547 -9.47 -3.36 -9.67
CA PHE A 547 -8.94 -3.20 -8.30
C PHE A 547 -9.20 -4.41 -7.41
N ASP A 548 -10.32 -5.09 -7.61
CA ASP A 548 -10.70 -6.26 -6.81
C ASP A 548 -9.65 -7.36 -6.96
N SER A 549 -9.08 -7.76 -5.82
CA SER A 549 -7.97 -8.72 -5.71
C SER A 549 -6.69 -8.33 -6.45
N LEU A 550 -6.50 -7.05 -6.81
CA LEU A 550 -5.32 -6.59 -7.56
C LEU A 550 -4.01 -6.93 -6.84
N GLY A 551 -3.91 -6.70 -5.52
CA GLY A 551 -2.70 -7.02 -4.76
C GLY A 551 -2.33 -8.51 -4.82
N ALA A 552 -3.32 -9.40 -4.62
CA ALA A 552 -3.12 -10.84 -4.73
C ALA A 552 -2.67 -11.27 -6.13
N ARG A 553 -3.27 -10.68 -7.18
CA ARG A 553 -2.85 -10.92 -8.57
C ARG A 553 -1.43 -10.42 -8.83
N CYS A 554 -1.09 -9.21 -8.37
CA CYS A 554 0.26 -8.66 -8.50
C CYS A 554 1.31 -9.56 -7.83
N ALA A 555 1.04 -10.07 -6.63
CA ALA A 555 1.93 -11.02 -5.96
C ALA A 555 2.10 -12.33 -6.77
N GLN A 556 1.03 -12.84 -7.37
CA GLN A 556 1.11 -14.02 -8.24
C GLN A 556 1.90 -13.75 -9.53
N TYR A 557 1.70 -12.59 -10.16
CA TYR A 557 2.44 -12.23 -11.36
C TYR A 557 3.92 -11.98 -11.08
N TYR A 558 4.24 -11.40 -9.93
CA TYR A 558 5.63 -11.22 -9.48
C TYR A 558 6.33 -12.58 -9.34
N LYS A 559 5.67 -13.56 -8.69
CA LYS A 559 6.15 -14.95 -8.59
C LYS A 559 6.29 -15.63 -9.95
N ALA A 560 5.42 -15.30 -10.89
CA ALA A 560 5.49 -15.78 -12.27
C ALA A 560 6.59 -15.08 -13.11
N GLY A 561 7.35 -14.14 -12.53
CA GLY A 561 8.51 -13.50 -13.16
C GLY A 561 8.25 -12.11 -13.73
N ALA A 562 7.04 -11.56 -13.61
CA ALA A 562 6.78 -10.17 -13.96
C ALA A 562 7.49 -9.21 -12.99
N ARG A 563 7.95 -8.06 -13.49
CA ARG A 563 8.60 -7.01 -12.68
C ARG A 563 8.05 -5.60 -12.93
N PHE A 564 7.12 -5.47 -13.87
CA PHE A 564 6.34 -4.26 -14.06
C PHE A 564 4.91 -4.60 -14.47
N ALA A 565 4.01 -3.65 -14.27
CA ALA A 565 2.60 -3.77 -14.60
C ALA A 565 2.17 -2.65 -15.54
N LYS A 566 1.02 -2.85 -16.20
CA LYS A 566 0.37 -1.84 -17.05
C LYS A 566 -1.11 -1.72 -16.69
N TRP A 567 -1.58 -0.48 -16.60
CA TRP A 567 -3.00 -0.15 -16.42
C TRP A 567 -3.39 1.01 -17.32
N ARG A 568 -4.35 0.74 -18.22
CA ARG A 568 -4.83 1.72 -19.20
C ARG A 568 -6.08 2.46 -18.73
N ALA A 569 -5.99 3.77 -18.54
CA ALA A 569 -7.10 4.69 -18.44
C ALA A 569 -7.38 5.34 -19.81
N VAL A 570 -8.65 5.62 -20.10
CA VAL A 570 -9.06 6.18 -21.39
C VAL A 570 -9.86 7.44 -21.18
N LEU A 571 -9.39 8.53 -21.79
CA LEU A 571 -10.04 9.83 -21.81
C LEU A 571 -10.25 10.25 -23.27
N LYS A 572 -11.18 11.16 -23.51
CA LYS A 572 -11.49 11.65 -24.85
C LYS A 572 -11.62 13.15 -24.88
N ILE A 573 -11.36 13.75 -26.03
CA ILE A 573 -11.55 15.17 -26.27
C ILE A 573 -12.86 15.36 -27.02
N GLY A 574 -13.71 16.23 -26.49
CA GLY A 574 -14.96 16.62 -27.12
C GLY A 574 -15.32 18.07 -26.79
N PRO A 575 -16.55 18.50 -27.10
CA PRO A 575 -17.01 19.84 -26.75
C PRO A 575 -17.00 20.07 -25.24
N THR A 576 -17.35 19.04 -24.45
CA THR A 576 -17.44 19.08 -22.99
C THR A 576 -16.48 18.12 -22.29
N GLU A 577 -15.79 17.26 -23.06
CA GLU A 577 -14.89 16.20 -22.60
C GLU A 577 -13.41 16.59 -22.80
N PRO A 578 -12.48 16.13 -21.93
CA PRO A 578 -12.74 15.28 -20.77
C PRO A 578 -13.37 16.07 -19.62
N SER A 579 -14.43 15.53 -19.01
CA SER A 579 -15.06 16.16 -17.85
C SER A 579 -14.19 16.05 -16.61
N GLU A 580 -14.40 16.94 -15.63
CA GLU A 580 -13.70 16.88 -14.35
C GLU A 580 -13.89 15.52 -13.65
N LEU A 581 -15.11 14.96 -13.71
CA LEU A 581 -15.40 13.63 -13.17
C LEU A 581 -14.53 12.55 -13.82
N SER A 582 -14.45 12.55 -15.16
CA SER A 582 -13.64 11.59 -15.92
C SER A 582 -12.15 11.70 -15.58
N ILE A 583 -11.63 12.93 -15.48
CA ILE A 583 -10.24 13.18 -15.09
C ILE A 583 -9.96 12.65 -13.68
N GLN A 584 -10.80 13.01 -12.70
CA GLN A 584 -10.59 12.63 -11.31
C GLN A 584 -10.69 11.11 -11.11
N GLN A 585 -11.69 10.45 -11.71
CA GLN A 585 -11.87 9.00 -11.58
C GLN A 585 -10.69 8.22 -12.16
N ASN A 586 -10.21 8.61 -13.35
CA ASN A 586 -9.06 7.95 -13.96
C ASN A 586 -7.74 8.25 -13.22
N ALA A 587 -7.53 9.48 -12.75
CA ALA A 587 -6.34 9.85 -11.98
C ALA A 587 -6.27 9.10 -10.64
N GLN A 588 -7.37 9.06 -9.88
CA GLN A 588 -7.47 8.30 -8.62
C GLN A 588 -7.32 6.79 -8.86
N GLY A 589 -7.92 6.28 -9.94
CA GLY A 589 -7.79 4.88 -10.32
C GLY A 589 -6.35 4.48 -10.64
N LEU A 590 -5.65 5.28 -11.44
CA LEU A 590 -4.24 5.07 -11.76
C LEU A 590 -3.35 5.15 -10.52
N ALA A 591 -3.62 6.09 -9.60
CA ALA A 591 -2.85 6.22 -8.37
C ALA A 591 -3.02 5.02 -7.43
N ARG A 592 -4.26 4.56 -7.25
CA ARG A 592 -4.57 3.36 -6.47
C ARG A 592 -3.95 2.10 -7.07
N TYR A 593 -3.99 1.96 -8.39
CA TYR A 593 -3.31 0.87 -9.09
C TYR A 593 -1.79 0.92 -8.84
N ALA A 594 -1.19 2.10 -8.99
CA ALA A 594 0.26 2.25 -8.89
C ALA A 594 0.79 1.87 -7.50
N ILE A 595 0.14 2.32 -6.43
CA ILE A 595 0.57 1.97 -5.07
C ILE A 595 0.43 0.46 -4.79
N ILE A 596 -0.67 -0.17 -5.23
CA ILE A 596 -0.86 -1.62 -5.08
C ILE A 596 0.21 -2.41 -5.85
N CYS A 597 0.62 -1.95 -7.04
CA CYS A 597 1.72 -2.59 -7.76
C CYS A 597 3.05 -2.46 -7.02
N GLN A 598 3.36 -1.27 -6.49
CA GLN A 598 4.60 -1.03 -5.76
C GLN A 598 4.69 -1.85 -4.46
N GLU A 599 3.58 -1.98 -3.72
CA GLU A 599 3.49 -2.86 -2.54
C GLU A 599 3.82 -4.33 -2.88
N ASN A 600 3.63 -4.73 -4.13
CA ASN A 600 3.84 -6.10 -4.62
C ASN A 600 5.07 -6.23 -5.55
N GLY A 601 5.98 -5.26 -5.53
CA GLY A 601 7.25 -5.33 -6.26
C GLY A 601 7.18 -5.13 -7.78
N LEU A 602 6.05 -4.66 -8.31
CA LEU A 602 5.88 -4.37 -9.73
C LEU A 602 5.98 -2.86 -9.99
N VAL A 603 6.84 -2.45 -10.92
CA VAL A 603 6.88 -1.07 -11.42
C VAL A 603 5.58 -0.76 -12.17
N PRO A 604 4.75 0.21 -11.74
CA PRO A 604 3.54 0.55 -12.47
C PRO A 604 3.86 1.46 -13.67
N ILE A 605 3.49 1.01 -14.86
CA ILE A 605 3.29 1.89 -16.02
C ILE A 605 1.91 2.54 -15.87
N VAL A 606 1.92 3.86 -15.71
CA VAL A 606 0.74 4.72 -15.59
C VAL A 606 0.35 5.19 -16.99
N GLU A 607 -0.79 4.71 -17.51
CA GLU A 607 -1.22 4.98 -18.90
C GLU A 607 -2.54 5.77 -18.93
N PRO A 608 -2.50 7.11 -18.83
CA PRO A 608 -3.65 7.99 -19.06
C PRO A 608 -3.75 8.32 -20.56
N GLU A 609 -4.33 7.42 -21.35
CA GLU A 609 -4.46 7.64 -22.80
C GLU A 609 -5.60 8.62 -23.11
N ILE A 610 -5.25 9.75 -23.72
CA ILE A 610 -6.22 10.63 -24.35
C ILE A 610 -6.36 10.22 -25.82
N LEU A 611 -7.57 9.83 -26.21
CA LEU A 611 -7.88 9.38 -27.56
C LEU A 611 -7.75 10.52 -28.57
N THR A 612 -7.30 10.17 -29.78
CA THR A 612 -7.16 11.08 -30.90
C THR A 612 -8.47 11.34 -31.66
N ASP A 613 -9.55 10.61 -31.38
CA ASP A 613 -10.82 10.74 -32.11
C ASP A 613 -11.34 12.20 -32.12
N GLY A 614 -11.76 12.66 -33.30
CA GLY A 614 -12.42 13.95 -33.52
C GLY A 614 -11.60 14.96 -34.33
N ASN A 615 -12.10 16.19 -34.39
CA ASN A 615 -11.59 17.29 -35.24
C ASN A 615 -10.88 18.40 -34.45
N HIS A 616 -10.36 18.08 -33.27
CA HIS A 616 -9.66 19.05 -32.43
C HIS A 616 -8.25 19.36 -32.97
N ASP A 617 -7.77 20.57 -32.71
CA ASP A 617 -6.40 20.96 -33.06
C ASP A 617 -5.38 20.45 -32.03
N ILE A 618 -4.10 20.56 -32.36
CA ILE A 618 -3.01 20.11 -31.48
C ILE A 618 -2.97 20.90 -30.16
N LYS A 619 -3.41 22.17 -30.16
CA LYS A 619 -3.45 23.02 -28.96
C LYS A 619 -4.47 22.50 -27.96
N LYS A 620 -5.63 22.08 -28.43
CA LYS A 620 -6.66 21.46 -27.60
C LYS A 620 -6.18 20.12 -27.03
N CYS A 621 -5.47 19.31 -27.81
CA CYS A 621 -4.82 18.11 -27.29
C CYS A 621 -3.78 18.44 -26.22
N ALA A 622 -2.93 19.46 -26.43
CA ALA A 622 -1.92 19.89 -25.46
C ALA A 622 -2.56 20.30 -24.13
N ALA A 623 -3.60 21.14 -24.18
CA ALA A 623 -4.32 21.60 -22.99
C ALA A 623 -4.98 20.45 -22.23
N ALA A 624 -5.59 19.50 -22.94
CA ALA A 624 -6.16 18.30 -22.32
C ALA A 624 -5.07 17.44 -21.67
N THR A 625 -3.97 17.18 -22.36
CA THR A 625 -2.82 16.43 -21.84
C THR A 625 -2.24 17.08 -20.58
N GLU A 626 -2.01 18.40 -20.58
CA GLU A 626 -1.51 19.10 -19.41
C GLU A 626 -2.46 18.99 -18.21
N THR A 627 -3.75 19.18 -18.44
CA THR A 627 -4.78 19.09 -17.38
C THR A 627 -4.84 17.69 -16.78
N VAL A 628 -4.84 16.66 -17.63
CA VAL A 628 -4.92 15.26 -17.19
C VAL A 628 -3.65 14.84 -16.46
N LEU A 629 -2.46 15.15 -16.99
CA LEU A 629 -1.21 14.76 -16.35
C LEU A 629 -1.00 15.47 -15.01
N ALA A 630 -1.38 16.74 -14.89
CA ALA A 630 -1.35 17.45 -13.61
C ALA A 630 -2.24 16.76 -12.55
N ALA A 631 -3.46 16.35 -12.94
CA ALA A 631 -4.35 15.60 -12.05
C ALA A 631 -3.81 14.21 -11.68
N VAL A 632 -3.21 13.50 -12.64
CA VAL A 632 -2.58 12.19 -12.42
C VAL A 632 -1.42 12.31 -11.43
N TYR A 633 -0.47 13.22 -11.62
CA TYR A 633 0.66 13.35 -10.69
C TYR A 633 0.26 13.88 -9.32
N ARG A 634 -0.77 14.73 -9.25
CA ARG A 634 -1.40 15.11 -7.97
C ARG A 634 -1.94 13.87 -7.25
N ALA A 635 -2.69 13.02 -7.94
CA ALA A 635 -3.24 11.79 -7.37
C ALA A 635 -2.15 10.77 -6.99
N LEU A 636 -1.09 10.61 -7.80
CA LEU A 636 0.04 9.74 -7.45
C LEU A 636 0.70 10.17 -6.14
N ASN A 637 0.88 11.49 -5.94
CA ASN A 637 1.38 12.04 -4.69
C ASN A 637 0.39 11.85 -3.51
N ASP A 638 -0.90 12.08 -3.78
CA ASP A 638 -2.10 11.54 -3.08
C ASP A 638 -1.86 10.23 -2.34
N HIS A 639 -1.48 9.24 -3.14
CA HIS A 639 -1.40 7.84 -2.75
C HIS A 639 0.02 7.42 -2.39
N HIS A 640 0.92 8.38 -2.19
CA HIS A 640 2.30 8.16 -1.76
C HIS A 640 3.11 7.26 -2.72
N VAL A 641 2.79 7.32 -4.01
CA VAL A 641 3.48 6.52 -5.04
C VAL A 641 4.92 7.03 -5.20
N LEU A 642 5.88 6.11 -5.16
CA LEU A 642 7.30 6.37 -5.39
C LEU A 642 7.57 6.61 -6.88
N LEU A 643 7.74 7.86 -7.30
CA LEU A 643 7.85 8.22 -8.73
C LEU A 643 9.06 7.61 -9.42
N GLU A 644 10.18 7.46 -8.71
CA GLU A 644 11.43 6.83 -9.16
C GLU A 644 11.23 5.36 -9.54
N GLY A 645 10.20 4.73 -8.97
CA GLY A 645 9.76 3.36 -9.25
C GLY A 645 8.53 3.29 -10.14
N THR A 646 8.26 4.31 -10.97
CA THR A 646 7.15 4.33 -11.95
C THR A 646 7.64 4.58 -13.37
N LEU A 647 6.75 4.38 -14.35
CA LEU A 647 6.93 4.87 -15.72
C LEU A 647 5.62 5.52 -16.18
N LEU A 648 5.72 6.54 -17.04
CA LEU A 648 4.55 7.15 -17.67
C LEU A 648 4.39 6.64 -19.10
N LYS A 649 3.17 6.25 -19.49
CA LYS A 649 2.81 5.91 -20.87
C LYS A 649 1.70 6.84 -21.36
N PRO A 650 2.02 8.05 -21.79
CA PRO A 650 1.03 9.00 -22.28
C PRO A 650 0.84 8.85 -23.79
N ASN A 651 -0.23 9.43 -24.32
CA ASN A 651 -0.32 9.75 -25.73
C ASN A 651 0.71 10.84 -26.11
N MET A 652 1.18 10.80 -27.36
CA MET A 652 1.82 11.98 -27.96
C MET A 652 0.75 13.08 -28.14
N VAL A 653 1.17 14.34 -28.16
CA VAL A 653 0.27 15.47 -28.40
C VAL A 653 0.12 15.66 -29.90
N THR A 654 -1.01 15.25 -30.46
CA THR A 654 -1.29 15.29 -31.90
C THR A 654 -2.61 16.02 -32.18
N PRO A 655 -2.85 16.49 -33.41
CA PRO A 655 -4.21 16.84 -33.85
C PRO A 655 -5.14 15.61 -33.75
N GLY A 656 -6.44 15.89 -33.73
CA GLY A 656 -7.46 14.85 -33.81
C GLY A 656 -7.41 14.08 -35.14
N SER A 657 -7.99 12.88 -35.16
CA SER A 657 -7.99 11.98 -36.32
C SER A 657 -8.59 12.59 -37.59
N ASP A 658 -9.54 13.52 -37.41
CA ASP A 658 -10.26 14.17 -38.50
C ASP A 658 -9.63 15.53 -38.87
N SER A 659 -8.59 15.94 -38.14
CA SER A 659 -7.83 17.17 -38.37
C SER A 659 -6.67 16.93 -39.33
N PRO A 660 -6.21 17.97 -40.06
CA PRO A 660 -4.99 17.87 -40.85
C PRO A 660 -3.79 17.43 -40.01
N LYS A 661 -2.99 16.51 -40.56
CA LYS A 661 -1.71 16.12 -39.95
C LYS A 661 -0.76 17.31 -39.90
N VAL A 662 0.13 17.31 -38.91
CA VAL A 662 1.18 18.31 -38.73
C VAL A 662 2.55 17.64 -38.77
N ALA A 663 3.59 18.45 -38.96
CA ALA A 663 4.98 17.97 -38.98
C ALA A 663 5.39 17.39 -37.62
N ALA A 664 6.33 16.44 -37.64
CA ALA A 664 6.80 15.74 -36.44
C ALA A 664 7.47 16.68 -35.43
N GLU A 665 8.13 17.74 -35.91
CA GLU A 665 8.75 18.79 -35.10
C GLU A 665 7.70 19.53 -34.27
N VAL A 666 6.52 19.76 -34.84
CA VAL A 666 5.39 20.40 -34.13
C VAL A 666 4.84 19.45 -33.06
N ILE A 667 4.66 18.17 -33.38
CA ILE A 667 4.25 17.15 -32.39
C ILE A 667 5.26 17.08 -31.25
N ALA A 668 6.55 17.11 -31.58
CA ALA A 668 7.63 17.06 -30.61
C ALA A 668 7.62 18.27 -29.67
N GLU A 669 7.48 19.48 -30.20
CA GLU A 669 7.44 20.71 -29.41
C GLU A 669 6.28 20.71 -28.42
N TYR A 670 5.06 20.43 -28.89
CA TYR A 670 3.88 20.39 -28.03
C TYR A 670 3.94 19.26 -27.00
N THR A 671 4.40 18.07 -27.41
CA THR A 671 4.49 16.91 -26.50
C THR A 671 5.51 17.16 -25.40
N VAL A 672 6.74 17.54 -25.74
CA VAL A 672 7.80 17.77 -24.74
C VAL A 672 7.46 18.95 -23.84
N THR A 673 6.81 19.99 -24.37
CA THR A 673 6.34 21.13 -23.56
C THR A 673 5.28 20.71 -22.54
N ALA A 674 4.26 19.94 -22.94
CA ALA A 674 3.22 19.47 -22.03
C ALA A 674 3.81 18.61 -20.89
N LEU A 675 4.78 17.74 -21.21
CA LEU A 675 5.47 16.91 -20.22
C LEU A 675 6.31 17.76 -19.25
N ARG A 676 7.09 18.73 -19.76
CA ARG A 676 7.89 19.66 -18.93
C ARG A 676 7.06 20.50 -17.96
N ARG A 677 5.79 20.74 -18.28
CA ARG A 677 4.85 21.50 -17.43
C ARG A 677 4.22 20.65 -16.32
N THR A 678 4.26 19.33 -16.41
CA THR A 678 3.40 18.46 -15.58
C THR A 678 4.09 17.28 -14.92
N VAL A 679 5.10 16.69 -15.58
CA VAL A 679 5.79 15.50 -15.07
C VAL A 679 6.90 15.93 -14.11
N PRO A 680 7.02 15.34 -12.91
CA PRO A 680 8.17 15.58 -12.03
C PRO A 680 9.47 14.89 -12.52
N PRO A 681 10.66 15.50 -12.38
CA PRO A 681 11.96 14.93 -12.76
C PRO A 681 12.29 13.54 -12.18
N ALA A 682 11.67 13.15 -11.07
CA ALA A 682 11.89 11.87 -10.41
C ALA A 682 11.48 10.65 -11.24
N VAL A 683 10.56 10.82 -12.21
CA VAL A 683 10.09 9.72 -13.08
C VAL A 683 11.21 9.28 -14.02
N PRO A 684 11.71 8.04 -14.01
CA PRO A 684 12.90 7.68 -14.79
C PRO A 684 12.68 7.71 -16.32
N GLY A 685 11.47 7.42 -16.79
CA GLY A 685 11.19 7.34 -18.21
C GLY A 685 9.73 7.50 -18.60
N ILE A 686 9.54 8.01 -19.81
CA ILE A 686 8.26 8.20 -20.49
C ILE A 686 8.27 7.32 -21.73
N VAL A 687 7.38 6.32 -21.76
CA VAL A 687 7.31 5.28 -22.79
C VAL A 687 6.02 5.44 -23.59
N PHE A 688 6.07 6.21 -24.67
CA PHE A 688 4.85 6.62 -25.40
C PHE A 688 4.05 5.44 -25.96
N LEU A 689 2.72 5.53 -25.89
CA LEU A 689 1.84 4.70 -26.70
C LEU A 689 1.82 5.24 -28.15
N SER A 690 1.66 4.35 -29.12
CA SER A 690 1.58 4.75 -30.54
C SER A 690 0.20 5.30 -30.93
N GLY A 691 -0.85 4.93 -30.20
CA GLY A 691 -2.23 5.25 -30.58
C GLY A 691 -2.54 4.70 -31.97
N GLY A 692 -3.23 5.49 -32.80
CA GLY A 692 -3.55 5.18 -34.19
C GLY A 692 -2.50 5.57 -35.23
N GLN A 693 -1.30 6.01 -34.81
CA GLN A 693 -0.22 6.37 -35.72
C GLN A 693 0.24 5.17 -36.54
N SER A 694 0.73 5.42 -37.76
CA SER A 694 1.43 4.39 -38.53
C SER A 694 2.72 3.96 -37.84
N GLU A 695 3.30 2.83 -38.27
CA GLU A 695 4.59 2.40 -37.74
C GLU A 695 5.64 3.51 -37.96
N GLU A 696 5.75 4.03 -39.18
CA GLU A 696 6.73 5.06 -39.51
C GLU A 696 6.47 6.39 -38.77
N GLU A 697 5.21 6.81 -38.69
CA GLU A 697 4.83 8.08 -38.03
C GLU A 697 5.17 8.07 -36.54
N ALA A 698 4.93 6.95 -35.84
CA ALA A 698 5.30 6.80 -34.44
C ALA A 698 6.82 6.90 -34.22
N THR A 699 7.63 6.35 -35.11
CA THR A 699 9.10 6.43 -35.05
C THR A 699 9.61 7.84 -35.35
N VAL A 700 9.08 8.48 -36.40
CA VAL A 700 9.49 9.83 -36.80
C VAL A 700 9.15 10.85 -35.70
N ASN A 701 7.97 10.74 -35.09
CA ASN A 701 7.56 11.62 -33.98
C ASN A 701 8.44 11.40 -32.74
N LEU A 702 8.73 10.14 -32.37
CA LEU A 702 9.64 9.84 -31.26
C LEU A 702 11.05 10.37 -31.50
N ASN A 703 11.54 10.26 -32.74
CA ASN A 703 12.86 10.77 -33.13
C ASN A 703 12.91 12.30 -33.03
N ALA A 704 11.87 13.00 -33.50
CA ALA A 704 11.78 14.45 -33.42
C ALA A 704 11.79 14.94 -31.95
N MET A 705 11.09 14.25 -31.03
CA MET A 705 11.14 14.55 -29.59
C MET A 705 12.55 14.42 -29.01
N ASN A 706 13.29 13.39 -29.41
CA ASN A 706 14.64 13.18 -28.91
C ASN A 706 15.65 14.15 -29.53
N LYS A 707 15.44 14.61 -30.77
CA LYS A 707 16.25 15.67 -31.42
C LYS A 707 16.03 17.07 -30.86
N LEU A 708 14.86 17.35 -30.27
CA LEU A 708 14.52 18.68 -29.77
C LEU A 708 15.50 19.16 -28.67
N GLU A 709 16.20 20.27 -28.89
CA GLU A 709 17.24 20.78 -27.98
C GLU A 709 16.66 21.56 -26.78
N VAL A 710 15.93 20.84 -25.92
CA VAL A 710 15.41 21.34 -24.65
C VAL A 710 15.72 20.35 -23.53
N LEU A 711 15.76 20.83 -22.28
CA LEU A 711 16.00 19.96 -21.14
C LEU A 711 14.88 18.90 -21.04
N LYS A 712 15.27 17.63 -21.01
CA LYS A 712 14.37 16.48 -20.85
C LYS A 712 14.93 15.66 -19.68
N PRO A 713 14.42 15.84 -18.45
CA PRO A 713 14.98 15.19 -17.28
C PRO A 713 14.61 13.70 -17.16
N TRP A 714 14.00 13.13 -18.20
CA TRP A 714 13.54 11.73 -18.30
C TRP A 714 13.98 11.13 -19.62
N THR A 715 14.13 9.81 -19.69
CA THR A 715 14.25 9.13 -20.99
C THR A 715 12.92 9.19 -21.74
N LEU A 716 12.93 9.62 -23.01
CA LEU A 716 11.79 9.54 -23.92
C LEU A 716 11.94 8.31 -24.82
N SER A 717 11.09 7.30 -24.61
CA SER A 717 11.13 6.02 -25.31
C SER A 717 9.72 5.57 -25.74
N PHE A 718 9.56 4.32 -26.17
CA PHE A 718 8.33 3.76 -26.72
C PHE A 718 7.79 2.61 -25.87
N SER A 719 6.46 2.48 -25.85
CA SER A 719 5.73 1.26 -25.46
C SER A 719 4.69 0.96 -26.54
N PHE A 720 5.14 0.32 -27.62
CA PHE A 720 4.38 0.17 -28.86
C PHE A 720 3.83 -1.24 -29.04
N GLY A 721 2.55 -1.31 -29.40
CA GLY A 721 1.89 -2.54 -29.86
C GLY A 721 1.80 -2.54 -31.38
N ARG A 722 0.75 -1.91 -31.92
CA ARG A 722 0.51 -1.78 -33.37
C ARG A 722 1.73 -1.28 -34.15
N ALA A 723 2.39 -0.21 -33.68
CA ALA A 723 3.53 0.40 -34.37
C ALA A 723 4.83 -0.45 -34.42
N LEU A 724 4.86 -1.58 -33.70
CA LEU A 724 5.93 -2.57 -33.75
C LEU A 724 5.51 -3.90 -34.41
N GLN A 725 4.20 -4.18 -34.50
CA GLN A 725 3.71 -5.51 -34.87
C GLN A 725 2.99 -5.56 -36.22
N GLN A 726 2.56 -4.43 -36.79
CA GLN A 726 1.67 -4.45 -37.96
C GLN A 726 2.32 -5.10 -39.19
N SER A 727 3.53 -4.66 -39.55
CA SER A 727 4.25 -5.23 -40.70
C SER A 727 4.64 -6.69 -40.47
N THR A 728 5.02 -7.04 -39.24
CA THR A 728 5.31 -8.42 -38.83
C THR A 728 4.08 -9.31 -39.00
N LEU A 729 2.91 -8.86 -38.53
CA LEU A 729 1.67 -9.60 -38.62
C LEU A 729 1.25 -9.84 -40.08
N LYS A 730 1.28 -8.78 -40.91
CA LYS A 730 0.98 -8.87 -42.34
C LYS A 730 1.94 -9.81 -43.08
N THR A 731 3.23 -9.77 -42.75
CA THR A 731 4.25 -10.63 -43.37
C THR A 731 4.11 -12.08 -42.94
N TRP A 732 3.79 -12.33 -41.66
CA TRP A 732 3.61 -13.68 -41.13
C TRP A 732 2.40 -14.38 -41.77
N GLY A 733 1.23 -13.73 -41.75
CA GLY A 733 0.00 -14.29 -42.35
C GLY A 733 -0.44 -15.65 -41.79
N GLY A 734 0.01 -16.01 -40.58
CA GLY A 734 -0.27 -17.31 -39.94
C GLY A 734 0.53 -18.49 -40.50
N LYS A 735 1.54 -18.25 -41.34
CA LYS A 735 2.27 -19.29 -42.08
C LYS A 735 3.67 -19.51 -41.51
N ILE A 736 4.04 -20.77 -41.27
CA ILE A 736 5.34 -21.16 -40.67
C ILE A 736 6.49 -20.76 -41.61
N GLU A 737 6.31 -20.93 -42.92
CA GLU A 737 7.31 -20.57 -43.93
C GLU A 737 7.66 -19.06 -43.97
N ASN A 738 6.80 -18.21 -43.39
CA ASN A 738 7.00 -16.76 -43.35
C ASN A 738 7.64 -16.26 -42.04
N VAL A 739 7.86 -17.13 -41.05
CA VAL A 739 8.39 -16.74 -39.73
C VAL A 739 9.68 -15.94 -39.86
N GLY A 740 10.67 -16.43 -40.62
CA GLY A 740 11.96 -15.72 -40.77
C GLY A 740 11.81 -14.31 -41.35
N LYS A 741 10.96 -14.12 -42.38
CA LYS A 741 10.69 -12.80 -42.98
C LYS A 741 9.94 -11.87 -42.02
N ALA A 742 9.01 -12.41 -41.25
CA ALA A 742 8.26 -11.66 -40.26
C ALA A 742 9.15 -11.20 -39.08
N GLN A 743 10.08 -12.06 -38.64
CA GLN A 743 11.09 -11.72 -37.64
C GLN A 743 12.04 -10.62 -38.13
N GLU A 744 12.42 -10.62 -39.41
CA GLU A 744 13.23 -9.55 -40.01
C GLU A 744 12.46 -8.21 -40.06
N ALA A 745 11.18 -8.24 -40.42
CA ALA A 745 10.32 -7.07 -40.36
C ALA A 745 10.19 -6.54 -38.93
N PHE A 746 10.05 -7.42 -37.94
CA PHE A 746 10.00 -7.06 -36.52
C PHE A 746 11.31 -6.40 -36.05
N LEU A 747 12.44 -7.02 -36.36
CA LEU A 747 13.78 -6.51 -36.05
C LEU A 747 13.99 -5.11 -36.64
N THR A 748 13.58 -4.90 -37.88
CA THR A 748 13.68 -3.60 -38.56
C THR A 748 12.95 -2.51 -37.77
N ARG A 749 11.74 -2.82 -37.27
CA ARG A 749 10.94 -1.88 -36.47
C ARG A 749 11.51 -1.67 -35.06
N CYS A 750 12.02 -2.72 -34.42
CA CYS A 750 12.71 -2.61 -33.14
C CYS A 750 13.94 -1.69 -33.24
N LYS A 751 14.76 -1.88 -34.26
CA LYS A 751 15.95 -1.06 -34.52
C LYS A 751 15.59 0.40 -34.83
N ALA A 752 14.60 0.63 -35.71
CA ALA A 752 14.16 1.97 -36.07
C ALA A 752 13.70 2.77 -34.84
N ASN A 753 12.93 2.14 -33.94
CA ASN A 753 12.46 2.79 -32.72
C ASN A 753 13.57 2.97 -31.69
N SER A 754 14.52 2.02 -31.57
CA SER A 754 15.75 2.20 -30.79
C SER A 754 16.52 3.45 -31.23
N ASP A 755 16.76 3.59 -32.54
CA ASP A 755 17.47 4.75 -33.10
C ASP A 755 16.69 6.05 -32.86
N ALA A 756 15.35 6.01 -32.90
CA ALA A 756 14.50 7.14 -32.58
C ALA A 756 14.59 7.58 -31.12
N THR A 757 14.79 6.67 -30.16
CA THR A 757 15.05 7.05 -28.75
C THR A 757 16.35 7.85 -28.59
N LEU A 758 17.30 7.67 -29.51
CA LEU A 758 18.58 8.35 -29.52
C LEU A 758 18.60 9.61 -30.40
N GLY A 759 17.48 9.93 -31.06
CA GLY A 759 17.41 11.03 -32.03
C GLY A 759 18.23 10.78 -33.31
N LYS A 760 18.54 9.50 -33.61
CA LYS A 760 19.45 9.09 -34.70
C LYS A 760 18.74 8.42 -35.87
N TYR A 761 17.40 8.30 -35.83
CA TYR A 761 16.67 7.72 -36.94
C TYR A 761 16.73 8.66 -38.16
N ALA A 762 17.21 8.12 -39.28
CA ALA A 762 17.48 8.85 -40.53
C ALA A 762 16.36 8.69 -41.58
N GLY A 763 15.27 7.99 -41.26
CA GLY A 763 14.21 7.64 -42.22
C GLY A 763 14.61 6.49 -43.15
N GLY A 764 13.62 5.93 -43.86
CA GLY A 764 13.87 4.95 -44.94
C GLY A 764 13.68 3.47 -44.58
N SER A 765 13.17 3.14 -43.38
CA SER A 765 12.80 1.76 -43.04
C SER A 765 11.37 1.36 -43.45
N ALA A 766 10.62 2.28 -44.05
CA ALA A 766 9.20 2.09 -44.37
C ALA A 766 8.98 1.33 -45.68
N SER A 767 8.42 0.12 -45.58
CA SER A 767 7.66 -0.51 -46.66
C SER A 767 6.29 0.17 -46.81
N GLY A 768 5.57 -0.02 -47.91
CA GLY A 768 4.23 0.56 -48.09
C GLY A 768 3.26 0.26 -46.94
N ALA A 769 3.38 -0.92 -46.32
CA ALA A 769 2.58 -1.33 -45.17
C ALA A 769 2.91 -0.59 -43.86
N ALA A 770 4.15 -0.11 -43.70
CA ALA A 770 4.60 0.62 -42.50
C ALA A 770 4.10 2.07 -42.46
N SER A 771 3.71 2.62 -43.61
CA SER A 771 3.18 3.98 -43.76
C SER A 771 1.65 4.07 -43.61
N GLU A 772 0.93 2.95 -43.60
CA GLU A 772 -0.53 2.93 -43.45
C GLU A 772 -0.97 3.38 -42.04
N SER A 773 -2.02 4.20 -41.97
CA SER A 773 -2.62 4.60 -40.68
C SER A 773 -3.17 3.36 -39.95
N LEU A 774 -2.92 3.30 -38.63
CA LEU A 774 -3.38 2.21 -37.78
C LEU A 774 -4.61 2.62 -36.94
N PHE A 775 -5.19 3.79 -37.22
CA PHE A 775 -6.35 4.30 -36.53
C PHE A 775 -7.60 3.48 -36.85
N VAL A 776 -8.42 3.24 -35.83
CA VAL A 776 -9.72 2.59 -35.94
C VAL A 776 -10.67 3.41 -35.07
N SER A 777 -11.73 3.96 -35.67
CA SER A 777 -12.70 4.78 -34.95
C SER A 777 -13.36 3.98 -33.81
N GLY A 778 -13.44 4.57 -32.61
CA GLY A 778 -14.08 3.94 -31.46
C GLY A 778 -13.41 2.64 -31.00
N TYR A 779 -12.12 2.48 -31.24
CA TYR A 779 -11.38 1.25 -30.88
C TYR A 779 -11.39 1.01 -29.37
N LYS A 780 -12.13 -0.03 -28.94
CA LYS A 780 -12.10 -0.56 -27.58
C LYS A 780 -11.17 -1.78 -27.53
N TYR A 781 -10.21 -1.76 -26.60
CA TYR A 781 -9.28 -2.85 -26.33
C TYR A 781 -10.01 -4.05 -25.75
#